data_AF-A0A9R1QJ39-F1
#
_entry.id   AF-A0A9R1QJ39-F1
#
_cell.length_a   1.000
_cell.length_b   1.000
_cell.length_c   1.000
_cell.angle_alpha   90.00
_cell.angle_beta   90.00
_cell.angle_gamma   90.00
#
_symmetry.space_group_name_H-M   'P 1'
#
loop_
_entity.id
_entity.type
_entity.pdbx_description
1 polymer ?
#
loop_
_entity_poly.entity_id
_entity_poly.type
_entity_poly.pdbx_seq_one_letter_code
_entity_poly.pdbx_strand_id
1 'polypeptide(L)'
;MKQLADAQVEIVELQRNLEGADKRNSLLQDSLQRLDEESTARDALLVAEKQEKEVTKKTLTEALDRIEELVKELECANSSMHQLQDSIQRLEQSASAREAVLLTEHQEKDAKSKALAEAEARIDGLLEEISSANINIDLLKKTMKRLEKDAMTRESLLLKTKQSYDDTITELFEAQETNQQLTNKIEDSDNKIGLLEVSVKRLEESTSVMDSQLAIERHENSKLRSELSDARLRIDELLNEAQDNHASLAERDDMIKRLEENVSTKETLLLTEREQNASTSKLLAEEQLKIAELIKNIEDAHRKSDSLQTTIERLEEDVTAKDVLLLTEKQAHEATRKTLVEAQERNEELLKKIHDDDKNILQLQFTIQRLEENTATKENLLLREREQNDATTKAQIESQERSEELLKKFVDVDRKIDLLQDSIERLGESSTTKDALLLSERQEKDAMKKELAEAGERNGELLMKIEDTNEKIEHLQNTIIKLEEDIAAKDVSLEAARQENDSIRKSLTEAQERNEELLRKISDNEYRIHLLQDTVQKIQVDAISRLSSFVMEKQDSDVAKRALTEAQERNEDLLKRNEDLLNRNNDLVKKIEESGKVITHLQESLQRIEGKAANLEAENHVLRQQATATPPSTAKSPPSRSKITRIHRSPENGHVLNGELRQAELRPSAGMSEATPPVGNAPNSSNQKDFEHGEKLQRVLNQKHQPQQPQDDQQWLLTCIPQYLGFSGSKPVATLLIYQCLLHWRSFEAMKTGVFDRILHAINSAIEAEHDVRTLAYWLSNLSALTVLLQRSFKTTRTTLSTPQRRRFSSERTFHTSQTSNAGLAYLGGQSVVGATGLPQVEAKYPALLFKQQLVDLIEKVYGMISDSVKKELNPLLELCIQDPRTSHSNLAKSNTNGLGQQNQLAHWLSIVKVLANYLDVLKANHVPSILVHKLFVQIFSLIDVQLFNRLLLRRECCSFSNGEYVKAGLAELKHWSDNATREFAGSAWEALKHIRQAVDFLVISLKPMRTLREIRADVCQALSIQQLERIVGMYLDDVNGSNTISAEFASSLKAAAREEANTVTTFSILLDDDSSIPFSLDDITKTMPIIEMADDDLLPFVRENPGFAFLLQRGE
;
A
#
# COMPACT_ATOMS: atom_id res chain seq x y z
N MET A 1 -24.20 175.81 -111.90
CA MET A 1 -23.16 174.78 -111.65
C MET A 1 -23.78 173.79 -110.69
N LYS A 2 -24.25 172.61 -111.08
CA LYS A 2 -23.67 171.55 -111.95
C LYS A 2 -22.48 170.85 -111.30
N GLN A 3 -21.30 171.49 -111.21
CA GLN A 3 -20.16 170.96 -110.45
C GLN A 3 -20.48 170.55 -108.99
N LEU A 4 -21.43 171.24 -108.33
CA LEU A 4 -21.88 170.86 -106.98
C LEU A 4 -22.73 169.56 -106.97
N ALA A 5 -23.45 169.26 -108.05
CA ALA A 5 -24.20 168.02 -108.20
C ALA A 5 -23.27 166.85 -108.56
N ASP A 6 -22.28 167.10 -109.42
CA ASP A 6 -21.32 166.08 -109.86
C ASP A 6 -20.49 165.55 -108.66
N ALA A 7 -20.03 166.43 -107.77
CA ALA A 7 -19.27 166.05 -106.57
C ALA A 7 -20.07 165.28 -105.50
N GLN A 8 -21.40 165.42 -105.46
CA GLN A 8 -22.24 164.66 -104.53
C GLN A 8 -22.46 163.20 -104.97
N VAL A 9 -22.22 162.87 -106.25
CA VAL A 9 -22.32 161.49 -106.77
C VAL A 9 -21.08 160.67 -106.43
N GLU A 10 -19.89 161.26 -106.43
CA GLU A 10 -18.63 160.54 -106.14
C GLU A 10 -18.56 160.02 -104.69
N ILE A 11 -19.19 160.74 -103.75
CA ILE A 11 -19.34 160.32 -102.34
C ILE A 11 -20.25 159.08 -102.20
N VAL A 12 -21.29 158.96 -103.03
CA VAL A 12 -22.25 157.84 -103.01
C VAL A 12 -21.57 156.51 -103.38
N GLU A 13 -20.51 156.55 -104.18
CA GLU A 13 -19.78 155.34 -104.60
C GLU A 13 -18.70 154.92 -103.59
N LEU A 14 -17.99 155.87 -102.97
CA LEU A 14 -16.99 155.54 -101.93
C LEU A 14 -17.63 154.98 -100.65
N GLN A 15 -18.75 155.51 -100.18
CA GLN A 15 -19.45 154.98 -99.00
C GLN A 15 -19.93 153.54 -99.22
N ARG A 16 -20.47 153.25 -100.42
CA ARG A 16 -20.96 151.92 -100.80
C ARG A 16 -19.83 150.88 -100.88
N ASN A 17 -18.65 151.29 -101.31
CA ASN A 17 -17.47 150.42 -101.34
C ASN A 17 -16.92 150.10 -99.94
N LEU A 18 -17.07 151.01 -98.97
CA LEU A 18 -16.68 150.79 -97.57
C LEU A 18 -17.59 149.77 -96.87
N GLU A 19 -18.91 149.90 -97.00
CA GLU A 19 -19.87 148.87 -96.51
C GLU A 19 -19.60 147.49 -97.15
N GLY A 20 -19.15 147.48 -98.41
CA GLY A 20 -18.75 146.29 -99.14
C GLY A 20 -17.41 145.70 -98.69
N ALA A 21 -16.59 146.42 -97.91
CA ALA A 21 -15.39 145.90 -97.28
C ALA A 21 -15.71 145.29 -95.91
N ASP A 22 -16.43 146.00 -95.05
CA ASP A 22 -16.75 145.56 -93.69
C ASP A 22 -17.53 144.24 -93.67
N LYS A 23 -18.50 144.06 -94.59
CA LYS A 23 -19.24 142.80 -94.74
C LYS A 23 -18.36 141.60 -95.13
N ARG A 24 -17.26 141.83 -95.86
CA ARG A 24 -16.29 140.77 -96.18
C ARG A 24 -15.36 140.46 -95.01
N ASN A 25 -15.03 141.47 -94.20
CA ASN A 25 -14.20 141.30 -93.00
C ASN A 25 -14.96 140.49 -91.93
N SER A 26 -16.24 140.78 -91.71
CA SER A 26 -17.14 139.98 -90.85
C SER A 26 -17.21 138.51 -91.29
N LEU A 27 -17.41 138.22 -92.58
CA LEU A 27 -17.46 136.83 -93.09
C LEU A 27 -16.14 136.06 -92.95
N LEU A 28 -14.99 136.75 -92.97
CA LEU A 28 -13.69 136.15 -92.65
C LEU A 28 -13.57 135.83 -91.17
N GLN A 29 -14.04 136.72 -90.29
CA GLN A 29 -14.01 136.52 -88.83
C GLN A 29 -14.90 135.34 -88.40
N ASP A 30 -16.13 135.24 -88.92
CA ASP A 30 -17.03 134.09 -88.74
C ASP A 30 -16.40 132.76 -89.23
N SER A 31 -15.50 132.82 -90.22
CA SER A 31 -14.85 131.64 -90.80
C SER A 31 -13.60 131.22 -90.03
N LEU A 32 -12.88 132.18 -89.43
CA LEU A 32 -11.79 131.90 -88.49
C LEU A 32 -12.32 131.33 -87.16
N GLN A 33 -13.41 131.88 -86.61
CA GLN A 33 -13.97 131.39 -85.35
C GLN A 33 -14.43 129.93 -85.46
N ARG A 34 -15.11 129.56 -86.55
CA ARG A 34 -15.52 128.16 -86.78
C ARG A 34 -14.35 127.19 -86.93
N LEU A 35 -13.20 127.64 -87.42
CA LEU A 35 -11.98 126.83 -87.49
C LEU A 35 -11.35 126.60 -86.10
N ASP A 36 -11.42 127.58 -85.21
CA ASP A 36 -10.97 127.46 -83.81
C ASP A 36 -11.89 126.52 -83.00
N GLU A 37 -13.21 126.63 -83.20
CA GLU A 37 -14.23 125.71 -82.68
C GLU A 37 -14.03 124.27 -83.19
N GLU A 38 -13.66 124.08 -84.47
CA GLU A 38 -13.40 122.75 -85.05
C GLU A 38 -12.02 122.16 -84.66
N SER A 39 -11.06 123.00 -84.25
CA SER A 39 -9.77 122.56 -83.71
C SER A 39 -9.93 122.08 -82.26
N THR A 40 -10.53 122.91 -81.41
CA THR A 40 -10.78 122.59 -79.99
C THR A 40 -11.66 121.35 -79.82
N ALA A 41 -12.62 121.11 -80.72
CA ALA A 41 -13.41 119.88 -80.75
C ALA A 41 -12.57 118.60 -81.05
N ARG A 42 -11.51 118.70 -81.88
CA ARG A 42 -10.62 117.56 -82.17
C ARG A 42 -9.71 117.23 -80.99
N ASP A 43 -9.15 118.24 -80.34
CA ASP A 43 -8.29 118.04 -79.16
C ASP A 43 -9.07 117.39 -78.01
N ALA A 44 -10.33 117.80 -77.79
CA ALA A 44 -11.23 117.17 -76.82
C ALA A 44 -11.47 115.68 -77.10
N LEU A 45 -11.69 115.30 -78.38
CA LEU A 45 -11.86 113.90 -78.78
C LEU A 45 -10.57 113.07 -78.56
N LEU A 46 -9.40 113.63 -78.86
CA LEU A 46 -8.12 112.92 -78.71
C LEU A 46 -7.76 112.70 -77.24
N VAL A 47 -8.15 113.62 -76.35
CA VAL A 47 -8.08 113.41 -74.89
C VAL A 47 -9.03 112.31 -74.43
N ALA A 48 -10.28 112.30 -74.92
CA ALA A 48 -11.26 111.26 -74.57
C ALA A 48 -10.80 109.85 -74.99
N GLU A 49 -10.28 109.70 -76.22
CA GLU A 49 -9.75 108.42 -76.73
C GLU A 49 -8.56 107.90 -75.90
N LYS A 50 -7.69 108.80 -75.41
CA LYS A 50 -6.62 108.42 -74.46
C LYS A 50 -7.16 107.98 -73.10
N GLN A 51 -8.17 108.67 -72.59
CA GLN A 51 -8.80 108.33 -71.31
C GLN A 51 -9.42 106.93 -71.36
N GLU A 52 -10.15 106.61 -72.44
CA GLU A 52 -10.77 105.30 -72.69
C GLU A 52 -9.71 104.19 -72.83
N LYS A 53 -8.58 104.46 -73.49
CA LYS A 53 -7.47 103.51 -73.65
C LYS A 53 -6.73 103.18 -72.35
N GLU A 54 -6.59 104.12 -71.41
CA GLU A 54 -6.03 103.81 -70.09
C GLU A 54 -7.05 103.18 -69.13
N VAL A 55 -8.34 103.50 -69.24
CA VAL A 55 -9.40 102.76 -68.51
C VAL A 55 -9.43 101.29 -68.95
N THR A 56 -9.53 101.02 -70.25
CA THR A 56 -9.55 99.65 -70.78
C THR A 56 -8.27 98.87 -70.47
N LYS A 57 -7.10 99.52 -70.53
CA LYS A 57 -5.82 98.93 -70.09
C LYS A 57 -5.82 98.60 -68.60
N LYS A 58 -6.32 99.48 -67.72
CA LYS A 58 -6.43 99.22 -66.27
C LYS A 58 -7.34 98.02 -65.98
N THR A 59 -8.51 97.95 -66.61
CA THR A 59 -9.44 96.82 -66.46
C THR A 59 -8.85 95.51 -66.99
N LEU A 60 -8.02 95.55 -68.04
CA LEU A 60 -7.33 94.36 -68.54
C LEU A 60 -6.29 93.84 -67.52
N THR A 61 -5.53 94.73 -66.86
CA THR A 61 -4.59 94.32 -65.80
C THR A 61 -5.33 93.72 -64.61
N GLU A 62 -6.40 94.37 -64.13
CA GLU A 62 -7.24 93.88 -63.02
C GLU A 62 -7.85 92.51 -63.32
N ALA A 63 -8.20 92.24 -64.59
CA ALA A 63 -8.67 90.93 -65.02
C ALA A 63 -7.55 89.86 -65.06
N LEU A 64 -6.32 90.23 -65.43
CA LEU A 64 -5.17 89.32 -65.44
C LEU A 64 -4.75 88.94 -64.01
N ASP A 65 -4.65 89.92 -63.11
CA ASP A 65 -4.32 89.71 -61.69
C ASP A 65 -5.32 88.72 -61.06
N ARG A 66 -6.62 88.89 -61.34
CA ARG A 66 -7.68 88.01 -60.83
C ARG A 66 -7.67 86.62 -61.46
N ILE A 67 -7.17 86.46 -62.69
CA ILE A 67 -6.94 85.13 -63.31
C ILE A 67 -5.77 84.43 -62.64
N GLU A 68 -4.67 85.14 -62.34
CA GLU A 68 -3.51 84.54 -61.64
C GLU A 68 -3.87 84.09 -60.20
N GLU A 69 -4.74 84.83 -59.53
CA GLU A 69 -5.30 84.46 -58.22
C GLU A 69 -6.14 83.18 -58.30
N LEU A 70 -7.07 83.08 -59.27
CA LEU A 70 -7.89 81.88 -59.50
C LEU A 70 -7.07 80.64 -59.90
N VAL A 71 -5.94 80.81 -60.60
CA VAL A 71 -5.01 79.70 -60.91
C VAL A 71 -4.38 79.15 -59.63
N LYS A 72 -3.95 80.01 -58.70
CA LYS A 72 -3.38 79.59 -57.41
C LYS A 72 -4.40 78.89 -56.51
N GLU A 73 -5.66 79.36 -56.52
CA GLU A 73 -6.77 78.65 -55.85
C GLU A 73 -6.98 77.24 -56.44
N LEU A 74 -6.94 77.10 -57.77
CA LEU A 74 -7.05 75.80 -58.46
C LEU A 74 -5.87 74.86 -58.17
N GLU A 75 -4.63 75.36 -58.15
CA GLU A 75 -3.45 74.57 -57.80
C GLU A 75 -3.49 74.08 -56.35
N CYS A 76 -3.96 74.92 -55.42
CA CYS A 76 -4.20 74.55 -54.03
C CYS A 76 -5.28 73.47 -53.90
N ALA A 77 -6.45 73.67 -54.53
CA ALA A 77 -7.55 72.71 -54.53
C ALA A 77 -7.15 71.36 -55.15
N ASN A 78 -6.38 71.36 -56.25
CA ASN A 78 -5.85 70.15 -56.87
C ASN A 78 -4.88 69.40 -55.94
N SER A 79 -4.04 70.13 -55.19
CA SER A 79 -3.14 69.55 -54.20
C SER A 79 -3.91 68.87 -53.05
N SER A 80 -4.97 69.51 -52.55
CA SER A 80 -5.89 68.89 -51.56
C SER A 80 -6.62 67.67 -52.13
N MET A 81 -6.97 67.67 -53.41
CA MET A 81 -7.62 66.53 -54.07
C MET A 81 -6.71 65.28 -54.09
N HIS A 82 -5.42 65.46 -54.39
CA HIS A 82 -4.44 64.37 -54.35
C HIS A 82 -4.26 63.81 -52.92
N GLN A 83 -4.18 64.67 -51.91
CA GLN A 83 -4.13 64.25 -50.50
C GLN A 83 -5.39 63.47 -50.06
N LEU A 84 -6.56 63.84 -50.59
CA LEU A 84 -7.80 63.09 -50.37
C LEU A 84 -7.73 61.70 -51.01
N GLN A 85 -7.22 61.60 -52.24
CA GLN A 85 -7.11 60.36 -53.00
C GLN A 85 -6.12 59.36 -52.35
N ASP A 86 -4.94 59.82 -51.91
CA ASP A 86 -3.99 59.02 -51.10
C ASP A 86 -4.62 58.53 -49.79
N SER A 87 -5.55 59.30 -49.21
CA SER A 87 -6.24 58.93 -47.97
C SER A 87 -7.35 57.91 -48.21
N ILE A 88 -8.07 58.00 -49.33
CA ILE A 88 -9.03 56.99 -49.79
C ILE A 88 -8.30 55.66 -50.06
N GLN A 89 -7.21 55.67 -50.82
CA GLN A 89 -6.47 54.45 -51.17
C GLN A 89 -5.92 53.71 -49.94
N ARG A 90 -5.49 54.45 -48.90
CA ARG A 90 -5.08 53.86 -47.61
C ARG A 90 -6.25 53.28 -46.81
N LEU A 91 -7.45 53.88 -46.89
CA LEU A 91 -8.66 53.33 -46.29
C LEU A 91 -9.14 52.07 -47.00
N GLU A 92 -9.06 52.00 -48.33
CA GLU A 92 -9.38 50.81 -49.13
C GLU A 92 -8.45 49.63 -48.78
N GLN A 93 -7.14 49.89 -48.68
CA GLN A 93 -6.16 48.90 -48.22
C GLN A 93 -6.46 48.41 -46.79
N SER A 94 -6.81 49.32 -45.88
CA SER A 94 -7.18 48.97 -44.49
C SER A 94 -8.48 48.16 -44.42
N ALA A 95 -9.47 48.45 -45.27
CA ALA A 95 -10.71 47.70 -45.36
C ALA A 95 -10.47 46.26 -45.87
N SER A 96 -9.69 46.10 -46.94
CA SER A 96 -9.34 44.78 -47.50
C SER A 96 -8.55 43.92 -46.50
N ALA A 97 -7.63 44.52 -45.75
CA ALA A 97 -6.91 43.82 -44.67
C ALA A 97 -7.85 43.32 -43.56
N ARG A 98 -8.86 44.11 -43.17
CA ARG A 98 -9.87 43.70 -42.17
C ARG A 98 -10.78 42.59 -42.69
N GLU A 99 -11.17 42.63 -43.96
CA GLU A 99 -11.99 41.59 -44.59
C GLU A 99 -11.25 40.24 -44.63
N ALA A 100 -9.94 40.24 -44.90
CA ALA A 100 -9.11 39.03 -44.83
C ALA A 100 -9.04 38.43 -43.41
N VAL A 101 -8.91 39.27 -42.36
CA VAL A 101 -8.92 38.81 -40.96
C VAL A 101 -10.27 38.19 -40.59
N LEU A 102 -11.39 38.86 -40.91
CA LEU A 102 -12.73 38.35 -40.65
C LEU A 102 -13.00 37.00 -41.36
N LEU A 103 -12.43 36.80 -42.55
CA LEU A 103 -12.51 35.52 -43.26
C LEU A 103 -11.77 34.41 -42.49
N THR A 104 -10.60 34.69 -41.93
CA THR A 104 -9.84 33.71 -41.12
C THR A 104 -10.53 33.40 -39.80
N GLU A 105 -11.13 34.39 -39.12
CA GLU A 105 -11.92 34.18 -37.91
C GLU A 105 -13.16 33.31 -38.18
N HIS A 106 -13.83 33.49 -39.32
CA HIS A 106 -14.95 32.64 -39.72
C HIS A 106 -14.52 31.18 -39.96
N GLN A 107 -13.42 30.97 -40.68
CA GLN A 107 -12.89 29.62 -40.94
C GLN A 107 -12.46 28.91 -39.65
N GLU A 108 -11.83 29.61 -38.70
CA GLU A 108 -11.46 29.04 -37.41
C GLU A 108 -12.70 28.71 -36.57
N LYS A 109 -13.74 29.55 -36.62
CA LYS A 109 -15.03 29.32 -35.95
C LYS A 109 -15.78 28.11 -36.51
N ASP A 110 -15.80 27.94 -37.83
CA ASP A 110 -16.41 26.77 -38.48
C ASP A 110 -15.66 25.48 -38.12
N ALA A 111 -14.32 25.53 -38.09
CA ALA A 111 -13.48 24.41 -37.65
C ALA A 111 -13.75 24.02 -36.18
N LYS A 112 -13.85 25.02 -35.28
CA LYS A 112 -14.23 24.81 -33.87
C LYS A 112 -15.64 24.23 -33.74
N SER A 113 -16.62 24.73 -34.53
CA SER A 113 -17.99 24.21 -34.52
C SER A 113 -18.08 22.76 -35.01
N LYS A 114 -17.26 22.37 -36.00
CA LYS A 114 -17.16 20.98 -36.47
C LYS A 114 -16.53 20.06 -35.41
N ALA A 115 -15.46 20.52 -34.76
CA ALA A 115 -14.81 19.78 -33.69
C ALA A 115 -15.72 19.56 -32.47
N LEU A 116 -16.59 20.53 -32.16
CA LEU A 116 -17.61 20.38 -31.11
C LEU A 116 -18.63 19.28 -31.46
N ALA A 117 -19.21 19.32 -32.66
CA ALA A 117 -20.17 18.30 -33.10
C ALA A 117 -19.54 16.89 -33.17
N GLU A 118 -18.27 16.79 -33.56
CA GLU A 118 -17.50 15.53 -33.51
C GLU A 118 -17.19 15.06 -32.08
N ALA A 119 -17.26 15.92 -31.06
CA ALA A 119 -17.12 15.54 -29.66
C ALA A 119 -18.47 15.12 -29.05
N GLU A 120 -19.55 15.87 -29.34
CA GLU A 120 -20.92 15.55 -28.94
C GLU A 120 -21.32 14.14 -29.42
N ALA A 121 -21.09 13.82 -30.69
CA ALA A 121 -21.37 12.50 -31.25
C ALA A 121 -20.58 11.33 -30.60
N ARG A 122 -19.42 11.61 -29.98
CA ARG A 122 -18.65 10.60 -29.21
C ARG A 122 -19.21 10.43 -27.80
N ILE A 123 -19.70 11.51 -27.19
CA ILE A 123 -20.35 11.48 -25.88
C ILE A 123 -21.64 10.66 -25.97
N ASP A 124 -22.46 10.87 -27.02
CA ASP A 124 -23.69 10.10 -27.24
C ASP A 124 -23.40 8.60 -27.41
N GLY A 125 -22.37 8.23 -28.17
CA GLY A 125 -21.95 6.82 -28.31
C GLY A 125 -21.52 6.18 -26.98
N LEU A 126 -20.76 6.91 -26.15
CA LEU A 126 -20.38 6.45 -24.81
C LEU A 126 -21.59 6.34 -23.86
N LEU A 127 -22.62 7.18 -24.01
CA LEU A 127 -23.87 7.06 -23.25
C LEU A 127 -24.67 5.82 -23.64
N GLU A 128 -24.68 5.41 -24.92
CA GLU A 128 -25.26 4.13 -25.34
C GLU A 128 -24.50 2.92 -24.77
N GLU A 129 -23.16 2.95 -24.77
CA GLU A 129 -22.33 1.91 -24.15
C GLU A 129 -22.58 1.79 -22.63
N ILE A 130 -22.67 2.93 -21.92
CA ILE A 130 -23.00 2.97 -20.49
C ILE A 130 -24.41 2.44 -20.23
N SER A 131 -25.38 2.75 -21.10
CA SER A 131 -26.75 2.21 -21.02
C SER A 131 -26.75 0.68 -21.14
N SER A 132 -26.01 0.14 -22.13
CA SER A 132 -25.82 -1.30 -22.33
C SER A 132 -25.13 -1.97 -21.13
N ALA A 133 -24.09 -1.34 -20.57
CA ALA A 133 -23.41 -1.84 -19.37
C ALA A 133 -24.34 -1.91 -18.16
N ASN A 134 -25.18 -0.89 -17.95
CA ASN A 134 -26.16 -0.85 -16.85
C ASN A 134 -27.21 -1.98 -16.96
N ILE A 135 -27.69 -2.30 -18.18
CA ILE A 135 -28.62 -3.43 -18.41
C ILE A 135 -27.95 -4.76 -18.03
N ASN A 136 -26.67 -4.95 -18.36
CA ASN A 136 -25.92 -6.15 -17.98
C ASN A 136 -25.67 -6.23 -16.47
N ILE A 137 -25.41 -5.11 -15.80
CA ILE A 137 -25.28 -5.01 -14.34
C ILE A 137 -26.59 -5.42 -13.65
N ASP A 138 -27.75 -4.97 -14.13
CA ASP A 138 -29.04 -5.37 -13.56
C ASP A 138 -29.39 -6.84 -13.82
N LEU A 139 -28.96 -7.41 -14.95
CA LEU A 139 -29.05 -8.85 -15.18
C LEU A 139 -28.19 -9.64 -14.18
N LEU A 140 -26.97 -9.17 -13.88
CA LEU A 140 -26.08 -9.75 -12.87
C LEU A 140 -26.64 -9.65 -11.44
N LYS A 141 -27.23 -8.50 -11.05
CA LYS A 141 -27.97 -8.39 -9.77
C LYS A 141 -29.10 -9.42 -9.68
N LYS A 142 -29.75 -9.75 -10.81
CA LYS A 142 -30.87 -10.70 -10.89
C LYS A 142 -30.43 -12.17 -10.90
N THR A 143 -29.20 -12.49 -11.31
CA THR A 143 -28.62 -13.83 -11.12
C THR A 143 -28.06 -14.00 -9.70
N MET A 144 -27.39 -12.98 -9.16
CA MET A 144 -26.88 -12.97 -7.78
C MET A 144 -28.01 -13.24 -6.76
N LYS A 145 -29.13 -12.50 -6.83
CA LYS A 145 -30.32 -12.74 -5.98
C LYS A 145 -30.94 -14.13 -6.11
N ARG A 146 -30.65 -14.88 -7.19
CA ARG A 146 -31.07 -16.28 -7.33
C ARG A 146 -30.11 -17.20 -6.59
N LEU A 147 -28.80 -17.01 -6.79
CA LEU A 147 -27.75 -17.77 -6.11
C LEU A 147 -27.80 -17.58 -4.58
N GLU A 148 -28.09 -16.38 -4.08
CA GLU A 148 -28.35 -16.11 -2.65
C GLU A 148 -29.51 -16.95 -2.11
N LYS A 149 -30.62 -17.00 -2.84
CA LYS A 149 -31.79 -17.79 -2.46
C LYS A 149 -31.48 -19.29 -2.46
N ASP A 150 -30.82 -19.77 -3.50
CA ASP A 150 -30.46 -21.18 -3.64
C ASP A 150 -29.46 -21.59 -2.54
N ALA A 151 -28.50 -20.71 -2.19
CA ALA A 151 -27.58 -20.89 -1.06
C ALA A 151 -28.31 -21.00 0.28
N MET A 152 -29.25 -20.11 0.61
CA MET A 152 -30.05 -20.22 1.85
C MET A 152 -30.88 -21.50 1.90
N THR A 153 -31.41 -21.99 0.76
CA THR A 153 -32.10 -23.30 0.76
C THR A 153 -31.14 -24.47 1.02
N ARG A 154 -29.89 -24.39 0.55
CA ARG A 154 -28.85 -25.39 0.79
C ARG A 154 -28.37 -25.38 2.24
N GLU A 155 -28.23 -24.19 2.84
CA GLU A 155 -27.88 -24.02 4.25
C GLU A 155 -28.98 -24.56 5.19
N SER A 156 -30.25 -24.28 4.89
CA SER A 156 -31.38 -24.87 5.63
C SER A 156 -31.41 -26.40 5.56
N LEU A 157 -31.00 -26.98 4.43
CA LEU A 157 -30.85 -28.43 4.24
C LEU A 157 -29.66 -28.98 5.02
N LEU A 158 -28.52 -28.28 5.01
CA LEU A 158 -27.33 -28.63 5.79
C LEU A 158 -27.63 -28.63 7.29
N LEU A 159 -28.35 -27.62 7.80
CA LEU A 159 -28.73 -27.52 9.22
C LEU A 159 -29.58 -28.71 9.68
N LYS A 160 -30.58 -29.11 8.88
CA LYS A 160 -31.39 -30.32 9.15
C LYS A 160 -30.56 -31.60 9.12
N THR A 161 -29.61 -31.67 8.19
CA THR A 161 -28.70 -32.83 8.08
C THR A 161 -27.80 -32.91 9.31
N LYS A 162 -27.26 -31.76 9.77
CA LYS A 162 -26.45 -31.70 11.01
C LYS A 162 -27.28 -32.12 12.22
N GLN A 163 -28.48 -31.59 12.39
CA GLN A 163 -29.33 -31.94 13.53
C GLN A 163 -29.61 -33.45 13.59
N SER A 164 -29.89 -34.08 12.43
CA SER A 164 -30.02 -35.53 12.34
C SER A 164 -28.74 -36.31 12.67
N TYR A 165 -27.54 -35.73 12.50
CA TYR A 165 -26.29 -36.32 12.97
C TYR A 165 -26.13 -36.15 14.49
N ASP A 166 -26.39 -34.96 15.02
CA ASP A 166 -26.34 -34.64 16.46
C ASP A 166 -27.31 -35.58 17.25
N ASP A 167 -28.49 -35.87 16.70
CA ASP A 167 -29.44 -36.86 17.23
C ASP A 167 -28.82 -38.28 17.29
N THR A 168 -28.24 -38.78 16.19
CA THR A 168 -27.59 -40.11 16.16
C THR A 168 -26.34 -40.23 17.04
N ILE A 169 -25.66 -39.11 17.33
CA ILE A 169 -24.55 -39.07 18.27
C ILE A 169 -25.05 -39.27 19.71
N THR A 170 -26.22 -38.70 20.06
CA THR A 170 -26.86 -38.95 21.36
C THR A 170 -27.24 -40.42 21.53
N GLU A 171 -27.88 -41.04 20.53
CA GLU A 171 -28.21 -42.48 20.55
C GLU A 171 -26.95 -43.37 20.73
N LEU A 172 -25.83 -43.00 20.10
CA LEU A 172 -24.55 -43.71 20.26
C LEU A 172 -23.96 -43.55 21.66
N PHE A 173 -24.10 -42.39 22.32
CA PHE A 173 -23.65 -42.21 23.70
C PHE A 173 -24.48 -43.05 24.69
N GLU A 174 -25.80 -43.11 24.53
CA GLU A 174 -26.67 -43.97 25.35
C GLU A 174 -26.35 -45.47 25.14
N ALA A 175 -26.09 -45.86 23.89
CA ALA A 175 -25.61 -47.21 23.56
C ALA A 175 -24.22 -47.50 24.16
N GLN A 176 -23.33 -46.52 24.25
CA GLN A 176 -22.02 -46.69 24.87
C GLN A 176 -22.12 -46.80 26.40
N GLU A 177 -22.96 -46.01 27.06
CA GLU A 177 -23.14 -46.10 28.51
C GLU A 177 -23.75 -47.45 28.91
N THR A 178 -24.80 -47.90 28.22
CA THR A 178 -25.42 -49.21 28.49
C THR A 178 -24.45 -50.38 28.28
N ASN A 179 -23.56 -50.31 27.28
CA ASN A 179 -22.47 -51.27 27.12
C ASN A 179 -21.47 -51.23 28.28
N GLN A 180 -21.07 -50.05 28.78
CA GLN A 180 -20.21 -49.96 29.97
C GLN A 180 -20.88 -50.54 31.23
N GLN A 181 -22.18 -50.29 31.42
CA GLN A 181 -22.95 -50.88 32.52
C GLN A 181 -23.05 -52.42 32.42
N LEU A 182 -23.04 -52.98 31.21
CA LEU A 182 -22.97 -54.43 30.98
C LEU A 182 -21.56 -54.98 31.26
N THR A 183 -20.49 -54.31 30.80
CA THR A 183 -19.10 -54.70 31.06
C THR A 183 -18.82 -54.80 32.56
N ASN A 184 -19.24 -53.82 33.36
CA ASN A 184 -19.06 -53.83 34.82
C ASN A 184 -19.79 -55.01 35.50
N LYS A 185 -20.93 -55.47 34.94
CA LYS A 185 -21.69 -56.64 35.45
C LYS A 185 -21.04 -57.97 35.07
N ILE A 186 -20.34 -58.03 33.93
CA ILE A 186 -19.52 -59.18 33.54
C ILE A 186 -18.33 -59.29 34.49
N GLU A 187 -17.61 -58.18 34.76
CA GLU A 187 -16.48 -58.16 35.69
C GLU A 187 -16.88 -58.61 37.12
N ASP A 188 -18.00 -58.12 37.66
CA ASP A 188 -18.55 -58.59 38.95
C ASP A 188 -18.96 -60.08 38.93
N SER A 189 -19.34 -60.61 37.77
CA SER A 189 -19.65 -62.04 37.58
C SER A 189 -18.38 -62.90 37.53
N ASP A 190 -17.35 -62.48 36.80
CA ASP A 190 -16.07 -63.18 36.72
C ASP A 190 -15.34 -63.20 38.08
N ASN A 191 -15.41 -62.10 38.84
CA ASN A 191 -14.92 -62.06 40.22
C ASN A 191 -15.63 -63.09 41.13
N LYS A 192 -16.94 -63.32 40.92
CA LYS A 192 -17.70 -64.36 41.63
C LYS A 192 -17.34 -65.78 41.17
N ILE A 193 -17.04 -65.97 39.89
CA ILE A 193 -16.53 -67.25 39.37
C ILE A 193 -15.18 -67.59 40.01
N GLY A 194 -14.23 -66.65 40.07
CA GLY A 194 -12.94 -66.88 40.73
C GLY A 194 -13.06 -67.24 42.23
N LEU A 195 -14.01 -66.65 42.95
CA LEU A 195 -14.31 -67.01 44.34
C LEU A 195 -14.91 -68.43 44.48
N LEU A 196 -15.69 -68.87 43.48
CA LEU A 196 -16.20 -70.23 43.41
C LEU A 196 -15.09 -71.24 43.08
N GLU A 197 -14.19 -70.94 42.14
CA GLU A 197 -13.04 -71.80 41.81
C GLU A 197 -12.13 -72.04 43.02
N VAL A 198 -11.78 -70.98 43.78
CA VAL A 198 -11.01 -71.09 45.03
C VAL A 198 -11.75 -71.90 46.11
N SER A 199 -13.07 -71.97 46.04
CA SER A 199 -13.90 -72.76 46.97
C SER A 199 -14.01 -74.22 46.54
N VAL A 200 -14.14 -74.50 45.24
CA VAL A 200 -14.07 -75.86 44.66
C VAL A 200 -12.70 -76.49 44.96
N LYS A 201 -11.61 -75.75 44.74
CA LYS A 201 -10.25 -76.26 44.93
C LYS A 201 -9.95 -76.71 46.36
N ARG A 202 -10.49 -76.01 47.37
CA ARG A 202 -10.45 -76.45 48.79
C ARG A 202 -11.25 -77.71 49.06
N LEU A 203 -12.36 -77.94 48.35
CA LEU A 203 -13.14 -79.17 48.47
C LEU A 203 -12.42 -80.35 47.80
N GLU A 204 -11.73 -80.13 46.68
CA GLU A 204 -10.85 -81.12 46.05
C GLU A 204 -9.69 -81.51 46.98
N GLU A 205 -9.00 -80.52 47.56
CA GLU A 205 -7.95 -80.73 48.58
C GLU A 205 -8.48 -81.52 49.78
N SER A 206 -9.64 -81.14 50.33
CA SER A 206 -10.29 -81.85 51.44
C SER A 206 -10.72 -83.27 51.07
N THR A 207 -11.08 -83.52 49.80
CA THR A 207 -11.46 -84.86 49.32
C THR A 207 -10.23 -85.76 49.19
N SER A 208 -9.11 -85.23 48.66
CA SER A 208 -7.83 -85.95 48.59
C SER A 208 -7.29 -86.36 49.98
N VAL A 209 -7.52 -85.53 51.00
CA VAL A 209 -7.22 -85.88 52.40
C VAL A 209 -8.12 -87.02 52.90
N MET A 210 -9.43 -86.98 52.61
CA MET A 210 -10.36 -88.06 52.99
C MET A 210 -10.03 -89.38 52.28
N ASP A 211 -9.72 -89.38 50.98
CA ASP A 211 -9.31 -90.58 50.25
C ASP A 211 -7.99 -91.17 50.78
N SER A 212 -7.05 -90.31 51.20
CA SER A 212 -5.80 -90.72 51.85
C SER A 212 -6.07 -91.39 53.21
N GLN A 213 -6.96 -90.82 54.02
CA GLN A 213 -7.38 -91.41 55.30
C GLN A 213 -8.08 -92.76 55.09
N LEU A 214 -8.96 -92.85 54.09
CA LEU A 214 -9.73 -94.06 53.77
C LEU A 214 -8.84 -95.16 53.14
N ALA A 215 -7.72 -94.79 52.51
CA ALA A 215 -6.67 -95.75 52.12
C ALA A 215 -5.93 -96.35 53.34
N ILE A 216 -5.68 -95.55 54.39
CA ILE A 216 -5.11 -96.05 55.65
C ILE A 216 -6.09 -97.00 56.34
N GLU A 217 -7.37 -96.62 56.48
CA GLU A 217 -8.41 -97.50 57.05
C GLU A 217 -8.56 -98.82 56.28
N ARG A 218 -8.41 -98.80 54.95
CA ARG A 218 -8.39 -100.03 54.11
C ARG A 218 -7.17 -100.90 54.40
N HIS A 219 -5.99 -100.32 54.64
CA HIS A 219 -4.81 -101.07 55.02
C HIS A 219 -4.95 -101.71 56.41
N GLU A 220 -5.44 -100.95 57.40
CA GLU A 220 -5.73 -101.47 58.74
C GLU A 220 -6.81 -102.56 58.71
N ASN A 221 -7.88 -102.38 57.94
CA ASN A 221 -8.88 -103.44 57.70
C ASN A 221 -8.28 -104.69 57.05
N SER A 222 -7.27 -104.57 56.17
CA SER A 222 -6.59 -105.74 55.59
C SER A 222 -5.80 -106.50 56.64
N LYS A 223 -5.15 -105.80 57.58
CA LYS A 223 -4.42 -106.38 58.71
C LYS A 223 -5.36 -107.06 59.70
N LEU A 224 -6.43 -106.37 60.12
CA LEU A 224 -7.47 -106.92 60.98
C LEU A 224 -8.17 -108.13 60.36
N ARG A 225 -8.28 -108.22 59.02
CA ARG A 225 -8.78 -109.44 58.35
C ARG A 225 -7.82 -110.62 58.40
N SER A 226 -6.50 -110.39 58.43
CA SER A 226 -5.52 -111.45 58.71
C SER A 226 -5.66 -111.94 60.15
N GLU A 227 -5.66 -111.01 61.10
CA GLU A 227 -5.81 -111.31 62.54
C GLU A 227 -7.18 -112.00 62.83
N LEU A 228 -8.25 -111.64 62.12
CA LEU A 228 -9.54 -112.32 62.17
C LEU A 228 -9.52 -113.72 61.51
N SER A 229 -8.66 -113.97 60.53
CA SER A 229 -8.49 -115.31 59.94
C SER A 229 -7.82 -116.26 60.93
N ASP A 230 -6.79 -115.78 61.63
CA ASP A 230 -6.11 -116.54 62.68
C ASP A 230 -7.04 -116.76 63.89
N ALA A 231 -7.86 -115.75 64.24
CA ALA A 231 -8.90 -115.88 65.26
C ALA A 231 -10.01 -116.88 64.85
N ARG A 232 -10.37 -116.96 63.56
CA ARG A 232 -11.38 -117.93 63.07
C ARG A 232 -10.90 -119.37 63.18
N LEU A 233 -9.64 -119.65 62.85
CA LEU A 233 -9.03 -120.96 63.11
C LEU A 233 -9.09 -121.33 64.60
N ARG A 234 -8.94 -120.34 65.49
CA ARG A 234 -9.10 -120.53 66.95
C ARG A 234 -10.54 -120.73 67.40
N ILE A 235 -11.51 -120.17 66.69
CA ILE A 235 -12.94 -120.28 66.99
C ILE A 235 -13.49 -121.63 66.53
N ASP A 236 -13.06 -122.16 65.38
CA ASP A 236 -13.44 -123.51 64.94
C ASP A 236 -12.92 -124.62 65.88
N GLU A 237 -11.78 -124.39 66.56
CA GLU A 237 -11.31 -125.24 67.66
C GLU A 237 -12.18 -125.11 68.92
N LEU A 238 -12.61 -123.90 69.28
CA LEU A 238 -13.27 -123.60 70.56
C LEU A 238 -14.81 -123.69 70.55
N LEU A 239 -15.47 -123.79 69.39
CA LEU A 239 -16.93 -124.00 69.30
C LEU A 239 -17.34 -125.48 69.29
N ASN A 240 -16.38 -126.40 69.40
CA ASN A 240 -16.62 -127.84 69.59
C ASN A 240 -16.71 -128.25 71.07
N GLU A 241 -16.43 -127.36 72.03
CA GLU A 241 -16.45 -127.64 73.48
C GLU A 241 -17.23 -126.57 74.26
N ALA A 242 -17.91 -126.95 75.34
CA ALA A 242 -18.64 -126.10 76.31
C ALA A 242 -19.71 -125.14 75.69
N GLN A 243 -21.02 -125.40 75.72
CA GLN A 243 -21.86 -126.22 76.61
C GLN A 243 -21.90 -125.75 78.08
N ASP A 244 -23.11 -125.74 78.64
CA ASP A 244 -23.55 -125.24 79.97
C ASP A 244 -23.65 -123.71 80.18
N ASN A 245 -24.42 -123.31 81.22
CA ASN A 245 -25.25 -122.09 81.22
C ASN A 245 -24.96 -121.09 82.36
N HIS A 246 -25.47 -119.87 82.16
CA HIS A 246 -25.90 -118.84 83.13
C HIS A 246 -24.89 -117.88 83.81
N ALA A 247 -25.13 -116.58 83.54
CA ALA A 247 -25.05 -115.43 84.47
C ALA A 247 -23.66 -114.95 84.97
N SER A 248 -23.43 -113.66 85.32
CA SER A 248 -24.13 -112.38 85.02
C SER A 248 -23.27 -111.20 85.54
N LEU A 249 -23.46 -109.99 84.97
CA LEU A 249 -23.04 -108.65 85.47
C LEU A 249 -21.52 -108.36 85.67
N ALA A 250 -20.99 -107.42 84.86
CA ALA A 250 -19.78 -106.64 85.17
C ALA A 250 -19.68 -105.29 84.42
N GLU A 251 -20.03 -105.26 83.12
CA GLU A 251 -19.50 -104.24 82.19
C GLU A 251 -20.26 -102.89 82.10
N ARG A 252 -21.34 -102.66 82.86
CA ARG A 252 -22.24 -101.51 82.60
C ARG A 252 -21.78 -100.15 83.15
N ASP A 253 -20.94 -100.12 84.18
CA ASP A 253 -20.55 -98.85 84.82
C ASP A 253 -19.45 -98.08 84.06
N ASP A 254 -18.60 -98.79 83.30
CA ASP A 254 -17.48 -98.19 82.56
C ASP A 254 -17.91 -97.42 81.29
N MET A 255 -19.15 -97.63 80.85
CA MET A 255 -19.76 -96.86 79.75
C MET A 255 -20.27 -95.49 80.21
N ILE A 256 -20.58 -95.32 81.50
CA ILE A 256 -21.14 -94.06 82.04
C ILE A 256 -20.07 -92.96 82.09
N LYS A 257 -18.88 -93.27 82.62
CA LYS A 257 -17.75 -92.30 82.67
C LYS A 257 -17.39 -91.71 81.30
N ARG A 258 -17.42 -92.54 80.26
CA ARG A 258 -17.12 -92.12 78.87
C ARG A 258 -18.17 -91.18 78.28
N LEU A 259 -19.37 -91.08 78.86
CA LEU A 259 -20.39 -90.11 78.46
C LEU A 259 -20.22 -88.77 79.16
N GLU A 260 -19.81 -88.75 80.44
CA GLU A 260 -19.57 -87.53 81.22
C GLU A 260 -18.43 -86.69 80.62
N GLU A 261 -17.33 -87.33 80.23
CA GLU A 261 -16.16 -86.68 79.62
C GLU A 261 -16.50 -86.03 78.25
N ASN A 262 -17.48 -86.58 77.53
CA ASN A 262 -18.00 -86.05 76.25
C ASN A 262 -19.00 -84.89 76.39
N VAL A 263 -19.42 -84.53 77.61
CA VAL A 263 -20.22 -83.31 77.85
C VAL A 263 -19.31 -82.10 78.02
N SER A 264 -18.23 -82.24 78.79
CA SER A 264 -17.26 -81.16 79.06
C SER A 264 -16.65 -80.57 77.78
N THR A 265 -16.35 -81.42 76.79
CA THR A 265 -15.81 -80.99 75.48
C THR A 265 -16.82 -80.25 74.59
N LYS A 266 -18.12 -80.29 74.90
CA LYS A 266 -19.15 -79.55 74.17
C LYS A 266 -19.45 -78.17 74.78
N GLU A 267 -19.30 -78.01 76.09
CA GLU A 267 -19.50 -76.69 76.74
C GLU A 267 -18.45 -75.67 76.29
N THR A 268 -17.20 -76.10 76.05
CA THR A 268 -16.12 -75.23 75.56
C THR A 268 -16.36 -74.73 74.13
N LEU A 269 -16.88 -75.58 73.24
CA LEU A 269 -17.24 -75.21 71.87
C LEU A 269 -18.42 -74.23 71.80
N LEU A 270 -19.40 -74.37 72.70
CA LEU A 270 -20.57 -73.48 72.75
C LEU A 270 -20.21 -72.08 73.29
N LEU A 271 -19.07 -71.95 73.95
CA LEU A 271 -18.56 -70.67 74.48
C LEU A 271 -17.89 -69.85 73.38
N THR A 272 -17.08 -70.47 72.50
CA THR A 272 -16.45 -69.78 71.36
C THR A 272 -17.46 -69.36 70.28
N GLU A 273 -18.51 -70.16 70.05
CA GLU A 273 -19.63 -69.80 69.16
C GLU A 273 -20.35 -68.51 69.61
N ARG A 274 -20.49 -68.31 70.93
CA ARG A 274 -21.08 -67.09 71.50
C ARG A 274 -20.22 -65.85 71.28
N GLU A 275 -18.90 -65.97 71.35
CA GLU A 275 -17.98 -64.87 71.05
C GLU A 275 -18.00 -64.49 69.56
N GLN A 276 -18.08 -65.48 68.65
CA GLN A 276 -18.28 -65.22 67.21
C GLN A 276 -19.61 -64.52 66.90
N ASN A 277 -20.71 -64.93 67.56
CA ASN A 277 -22.01 -64.28 67.39
C ASN A 277 -22.03 -62.85 67.96
N ALA A 278 -21.30 -62.56 69.04
CA ALA A 278 -21.14 -61.19 69.54
C ALA A 278 -20.37 -60.29 68.55
N SER A 279 -19.32 -60.82 67.91
CA SER A 279 -18.52 -60.09 66.93
C SER A 279 -19.30 -59.75 65.65
N THR A 280 -20.00 -60.73 65.09
CA THR A 280 -20.83 -60.53 63.87
C THR A 280 -21.99 -59.57 64.10
N SER A 281 -22.65 -59.63 65.28
CA SER A 281 -23.70 -58.68 65.64
C SER A 281 -23.21 -57.23 65.76
N LYS A 282 -21.93 -57.00 66.07
CA LYS A 282 -21.34 -55.65 66.12
C LYS A 282 -21.10 -55.08 64.71
N LEU A 283 -20.55 -55.89 63.80
CA LEU A 283 -20.35 -55.49 62.40
C LEU A 283 -21.68 -55.14 61.72
N LEU A 284 -22.75 -55.90 62.00
CA LEU A 284 -24.08 -55.61 61.46
C LEU A 284 -24.60 -54.22 61.87
N ALA A 285 -24.33 -53.78 63.11
CA ALA A 285 -24.72 -52.46 63.60
C ALA A 285 -23.89 -51.32 62.97
N GLU A 286 -22.61 -51.56 62.68
CA GLU A 286 -21.73 -50.59 62.01
C GLU A 286 -22.14 -50.38 60.54
N GLU A 287 -22.58 -51.42 59.82
CA GLU A 287 -23.11 -51.27 58.45
C GLU A 287 -24.50 -50.60 58.44
N GLN A 288 -25.38 -50.87 59.42
CA GLN A 288 -26.68 -50.19 59.53
C GLN A 288 -26.52 -48.66 59.70
N LEU A 289 -25.47 -48.21 60.39
CA LEU A 289 -25.16 -46.78 60.52
C LEU A 289 -24.77 -46.14 59.18
N LYS A 290 -23.96 -46.82 58.35
CA LYS A 290 -23.60 -46.32 57.00
C LYS A 290 -24.82 -46.26 56.08
N ILE A 291 -25.72 -47.23 56.16
CA ILE A 291 -26.97 -47.24 55.38
C ILE A 291 -27.84 -46.02 55.74
N ALA A 292 -27.95 -45.67 57.02
CA ALA A 292 -28.68 -44.48 57.46
C ALA A 292 -28.05 -43.17 56.96
N GLU A 293 -26.71 -43.08 56.94
CA GLU A 293 -26.00 -41.90 56.38
C GLU A 293 -26.17 -41.78 54.86
N LEU A 294 -26.15 -42.90 54.12
CA LEU A 294 -26.42 -42.91 52.69
C LEU A 294 -27.86 -42.47 52.36
N ILE A 295 -28.86 -42.92 53.13
CA ILE A 295 -30.26 -42.48 52.95
C ILE A 295 -30.37 -40.96 53.11
N LYS A 296 -29.76 -40.38 54.15
CA LYS A 296 -29.76 -38.92 54.35
C LYS A 296 -29.12 -38.18 53.17
N ASN A 297 -28.00 -38.67 52.65
CA ASN A 297 -27.34 -38.06 51.48
C ASN A 297 -28.21 -38.12 50.22
N ILE A 298 -29.04 -39.17 50.06
CA ILE A 298 -30.02 -39.29 48.96
C ILE A 298 -31.19 -38.31 49.14
N GLU A 299 -31.67 -38.05 50.36
CA GLU A 299 -32.68 -37.01 50.62
C GLU A 299 -32.14 -35.60 50.30
N ASP A 300 -30.92 -35.27 50.74
CA ASP A 300 -30.30 -33.97 50.47
C ASP A 300 -29.89 -33.79 49.00
N ALA A 301 -29.80 -34.88 48.23
CA ALA A 301 -29.70 -34.84 46.77
C ALA A 301 -31.05 -34.54 46.09
N HIS A 302 -32.14 -35.20 46.51
CA HIS A 302 -33.48 -34.93 45.97
C HIS A 302 -33.89 -33.46 46.20
N ARG A 303 -33.71 -32.94 47.42
CA ARG A 303 -33.97 -31.52 47.76
C ARG A 303 -33.24 -30.53 46.84
N LYS A 304 -32.07 -30.89 46.32
CA LYS A 304 -31.32 -30.09 45.32
C LYS A 304 -31.89 -30.26 43.91
N SER A 305 -32.32 -31.46 43.54
CA SER A 305 -33.01 -31.71 42.28
C SER A 305 -34.30 -30.88 42.15
N ASP A 306 -35.13 -30.85 43.19
CA ASP A 306 -36.37 -30.06 43.24
C ASP A 306 -36.10 -28.54 43.11
N SER A 307 -35.02 -28.08 43.75
CA SER A 307 -34.54 -26.68 43.67
C SER A 307 -33.98 -26.34 42.28
N LEU A 308 -33.40 -27.30 41.57
CA LEU A 308 -32.93 -27.12 40.19
C LEU A 308 -34.11 -27.14 39.20
N GLN A 309 -35.04 -28.08 39.31
CA GLN A 309 -36.27 -28.15 38.52
C GLN A 309 -37.05 -26.82 38.56
N THR A 310 -37.29 -26.30 39.76
CA THR A 310 -37.94 -25.00 39.97
C THR A 310 -37.07 -23.78 39.60
N THR A 311 -35.82 -23.96 39.14
CA THR A 311 -35.04 -22.91 38.46
C THR A 311 -35.08 -23.05 36.94
N ILE A 312 -35.20 -24.26 36.41
CA ILE A 312 -35.38 -24.52 34.97
C ILE A 312 -36.74 -23.97 34.50
N GLU A 313 -37.83 -24.31 35.18
CA GLU A 313 -39.19 -23.84 34.82
C GLU A 313 -39.28 -22.31 34.72
N ARG A 314 -38.64 -21.59 35.64
CA ARG A 314 -38.58 -20.11 35.63
C ARG A 314 -37.72 -19.57 34.49
N LEU A 315 -36.67 -20.28 34.08
CA LEU A 315 -35.84 -19.89 32.93
C LEU A 315 -36.57 -20.16 31.60
N GLU A 316 -37.40 -21.19 31.52
CA GLU A 316 -38.28 -21.45 30.37
C GLU A 316 -39.33 -20.34 30.21
N GLU A 317 -40.01 -19.94 31.30
CA GLU A 317 -40.88 -18.76 31.32
C GLU A 317 -40.13 -17.50 30.82
N ASP A 318 -38.94 -17.24 31.36
CA ASP A 318 -38.12 -16.06 31.06
C ASP A 318 -37.48 -16.10 29.64
N VAL A 319 -37.47 -17.26 28.97
CA VAL A 319 -37.14 -17.40 27.54
C VAL A 319 -38.36 -17.10 26.68
N THR A 320 -39.53 -17.68 26.98
CA THR A 320 -40.75 -17.40 26.19
C THR A 320 -41.15 -15.92 26.21
N ALA A 321 -40.92 -15.22 27.34
CA ALA A 321 -41.11 -13.78 27.46
C ALA A 321 -40.17 -12.98 26.53
N LYS A 322 -38.92 -13.42 26.36
CA LYS A 322 -37.94 -12.79 25.46
C LYS A 322 -38.26 -13.04 23.99
N ASP A 323 -38.73 -14.24 23.62
CA ASP A 323 -39.15 -14.54 22.25
C ASP A 323 -40.34 -13.66 21.80
N VAL A 324 -41.30 -13.41 22.71
CA VAL A 324 -42.41 -12.48 22.45
C VAL A 324 -41.90 -11.05 22.25
N LEU A 325 -40.97 -10.58 23.11
CA LEU A 325 -40.36 -9.24 22.95
C LEU A 325 -39.60 -9.12 21.63
N LEU A 326 -38.75 -10.09 21.28
CA LEU A 326 -37.99 -10.15 20.04
C LEU A 326 -38.90 -10.11 18.80
N LEU A 327 -40.07 -10.77 18.87
CA LEU A 327 -41.06 -10.72 17.79
C LEU A 327 -41.65 -9.30 17.63
N THR A 328 -41.93 -8.59 18.73
CA THR A 328 -42.42 -7.20 18.67
C THR A 328 -41.35 -6.21 18.19
N GLU A 329 -40.10 -6.40 18.62
CA GLU A 329 -38.95 -5.59 18.16
C GLU A 329 -38.71 -5.78 16.65
N LYS A 330 -38.79 -7.02 16.16
CA LYS A 330 -38.72 -7.33 14.73
C LYS A 330 -39.82 -6.65 13.91
N GLN A 331 -41.06 -6.61 14.43
CA GLN A 331 -42.17 -5.91 13.77
C GLN A 331 -41.97 -4.38 13.78
N ALA A 332 -41.45 -3.81 14.86
CA ALA A 332 -41.10 -2.39 14.92
C ALA A 332 -39.97 -2.02 13.95
N HIS A 333 -38.95 -2.87 13.81
CA HIS A 333 -37.89 -2.71 12.82
C HIS A 333 -38.42 -2.83 11.38
N GLU A 334 -39.31 -3.77 11.08
CA GLU A 334 -39.94 -3.91 9.75
C GLU A 334 -40.72 -2.64 9.37
N ALA A 335 -41.51 -2.09 10.30
CA ALA A 335 -42.24 -0.84 10.10
C ALA A 335 -41.31 0.36 9.88
N THR A 336 -40.24 0.48 10.69
CA THR A 336 -39.23 1.53 10.57
C THR A 336 -38.43 1.43 9.27
N ARG A 337 -38.14 0.20 8.82
CA ARG A 337 -37.48 -0.08 7.54
C ARG A 337 -38.36 0.36 6.37
N LYS A 338 -39.68 0.15 6.44
CA LYS A 338 -40.63 0.63 5.41
C LYS A 338 -40.66 2.16 5.34
N THR A 339 -40.76 2.86 6.46
CA THR A 339 -40.77 4.33 6.47
C THR A 339 -39.43 4.93 6.03
N LEU A 340 -38.31 4.23 6.27
CA LEU A 340 -37.00 4.62 5.74
C LEU A 340 -36.92 4.52 4.21
N VAL A 341 -37.41 3.43 3.61
CA VAL A 341 -37.45 3.28 2.14
C VAL A 341 -38.33 4.36 1.51
N GLU A 342 -39.52 4.61 2.06
CA GLU A 342 -40.39 5.70 1.58
C GLU A 342 -39.77 7.10 1.76
N ALA A 343 -38.80 7.26 2.67
CA ALA A 343 -38.03 8.51 2.82
C ALA A 343 -36.86 8.58 1.82
N GLN A 344 -36.23 7.44 1.50
CA GLN A 344 -35.17 7.35 0.48
C GLN A 344 -35.71 7.68 -0.91
N GLU A 345 -36.85 7.10 -1.31
CA GLU A 345 -37.51 7.38 -2.60
C GLU A 345 -37.81 8.89 -2.78
N ARG A 346 -38.28 9.57 -1.71
CA ARG A 346 -38.52 11.02 -1.71
C ARG A 346 -37.22 11.83 -1.78
N ASN A 347 -36.15 11.36 -1.13
CA ASN A 347 -34.83 12.01 -1.21
C ASN A 347 -34.21 11.87 -2.61
N GLU A 348 -34.42 10.75 -3.31
CA GLU A 348 -34.01 10.56 -4.70
C GLU A 348 -34.78 11.48 -5.66
N GLU A 349 -36.10 11.65 -5.46
CA GLU A 349 -36.91 12.62 -6.21
C GLU A 349 -36.44 14.07 -5.98
N LEU A 350 -36.12 14.44 -4.73
CA LEU A 350 -35.55 15.75 -4.40
C LEU A 350 -34.14 15.95 -4.98
N LEU A 351 -33.27 14.94 -4.93
CA LEU A 351 -31.94 14.98 -5.54
C LEU A 351 -32.00 15.20 -7.05
N LYS A 352 -32.90 14.49 -7.74
CA LYS A 352 -33.14 14.70 -9.17
C LYS A 352 -33.59 16.13 -9.44
N LYS A 353 -34.52 16.66 -8.64
CA LYS A 353 -34.99 18.04 -8.80
C LYS A 353 -33.90 19.09 -8.54
N ILE A 354 -33.05 18.88 -7.54
CA ILE A 354 -31.86 19.72 -7.29
C ILE A 354 -30.94 19.69 -8.51
N HIS A 355 -30.71 18.54 -9.14
CA HIS A 355 -29.89 18.44 -10.34
C HIS A 355 -30.50 19.16 -11.57
N ASP A 356 -31.82 19.08 -11.74
CA ASP A 356 -32.54 19.86 -12.77
C ASP A 356 -32.46 21.37 -12.48
N ASP A 357 -32.56 21.80 -11.22
CA ASP A 357 -32.42 23.20 -10.80
C ASP A 357 -30.96 23.71 -10.92
N ASP A 358 -29.95 22.90 -10.59
CA ASP A 358 -28.52 23.21 -10.80
C ASP A 358 -28.21 23.42 -12.29
N LYS A 359 -28.79 22.59 -13.16
CA LYS A 359 -28.69 22.75 -14.63
C LYS A 359 -29.30 24.08 -15.10
N ASN A 360 -30.44 24.47 -14.54
CA ASN A 360 -31.06 25.77 -14.81
C ASN A 360 -30.18 26.92 -14.29
N ILE A 361 -29.57 26.79 -13.11
CA ILE A 361 -28.64 27.77 -12.53
C ILE A 361 -27.40 27.93 -13.43
N LEU A 362 -26.82 26.84 -13.93
CA LEU A 362 -25.66 26.89 -14.83
C LEU A 362 -26.00 27.59 -16.17
N GLN A 363 -27.19 27.34 -16.71
CA GLN A 363 -27.68 28.01 -17.92
C GLN A 363 -27.97 29.51 -17.69
N LEU A 364 -28.43 29.88 -16.49
CA LEU A 364 -28.58 31.27 -16.07
C LEU A 364 -27.22 31.95 -15.87
N GLN A 365 -26.23 31.28 -15.26
CA GLN A 365 -24.86 31.80 -15.11
C GLN A 365 -24.21 32.08 -16.47
N PHE A 366 -24.30 31.15 -17.43
CA PHE A 366 -23.80 31.39 -18.79
C PHE A 366 -24.53 32.55 -19.49
N THR A 367 -25.82 32.74 -19.19
CA THR A 367 -26.60 33.87 -19.70
C THR A 367 -26.18 35.19 -19.06
N ILE A 368 -25.89 35.21 -17.75
CA ILE A 368 -25.38 36.35 -17.00
C ILE A 368 -23.99 36.75 -17.51
N GLN A 369 -23.04 35.80 -17.61
CA GLN A 369 -21.68 36.05 -18.09
C GLN A 369 -21.68 36.70 -19.49
N ARG A 370 -22.53 36.21 -20.40
CA ARG A 370 -22.71 36.79 -21.74
C ARG A 370 -23.37 38.19 -21.72
N LEU A 371 -24.19 38.50 -20.72
CA LEU A 371 -24.76 39.85 -20.52
C LEU A 371 -23.76 40.80 -19.87
N GLU A 372 -22.91 40.31 -18.96
CA GLU A 372 -21.79 41.06 -18.37
C GLU A 372 -20.76 41.42 -19.45
N GLU A 373 -20.39 40.47 -20.31
CA GLU A 373 -19.52 40.71 -21.48
C GLU A 373 -20.15 41.72 -22.47
N ASN A 374 -21.46 41.62 -22.74
CA ASN A 374 -22.19 42.60 -23.55
C ASN A 374 -22.24 44.00 -22.90
N THR A 375 -22.27 44.05 -21.57
CA THR A 375 -22.26 45.30 -20.80
C THR A 375 -20.87 45.93 -20.80
N ALA A 376 -19.83 45.15 -20.51
CA ALA A 376 -18.44 45.60 -20.57
C ALA A 376 -18.03 46.08 -21.97
N THR A 377 -18.47 45.42 -23.04
CA THR A 377 -18.22 45.89 -24.42
C THR A 377 -18.97 47.19 -24.74
N LYS A 378 -20.19 47.39 -24.21
CA LYS A 378 -20.90 48.69 -24.29
C LYS A 378 -20.26 49.78 -23.46
N GLU A 379 -19.80 49.50 -22.24
CA GLU A 379 -19.08 50.46 -21.40
C GLU A 379 -17.76 50.89 -22.07
N ASN A 380 -17.03 49.96 -22.70
CA ASN A 380 -15.83 50.28 -23.48
C ASN A 380 -16.12 51.07 -24.76
N LEU A 381 -17.31 50.94 -25.35
CA LEU A 381 -17.77 51.77 -26.48
C LEU A 381 -18.15 53.17 -26.00
N LEU A 382 -18.93 53.28 -24.92
CA LEU A 382 -19.33 54.54 -24.30
C LEU A 382 -18.12 55.32 -23.75
N LEU A 383 -17.09 54.63 -23.25
CA LEU A 383 -15.84 55.26 -22.83
C LEU A 383 -15.11 55.89 -24.02
N ARG A 384 -14.96 55.14 -25.13
CA ARG A 384 -14.35 55.68 -26.36
C ARG A 384 -15.18 56.78 -27.02
N GLU A 385 -16.50 56.69 -27.00
CA GLU A 385 -17.40 57.75 -27.45
C GLU A 385 -17.25 59.00 -26.55
N ARG A 386 -17.10 58.82 -25.24
CA ARG A 386 -16.82 59.92 -24.31
C ARG A 386 -15.44 60.53 -24.54
N GLU A 387 -14.39 59.74 -24.70
CA GLU A 387 -13.04 60.23 -25.02
C GLU A 387 -13.02 61.00 -26.35
N GLN A 388 -13.78 60.53 -27.36
CA GLN A 388 -13.96 61.24 -28.63
C GLN A 388 -14.75 62.55 -28.47
N ASN A 389 -15.80 62.56 -27.64
CA ASN A 389 -16.57 63.76 -27.33
C ASN A 389 -15.75 64.77 -26.50
N ASP A 390 -14.96 64.32 -25.53
CA ASP A 390 -14.05 65.16 -24.74
C ASP A 390 -12.91 65.70 -25.62
N ALA A 391 -12.41 64.93 -26.60
CA ALA A 391 -11.44 65.40 -27.59
C ALA A 391 -12.03 66.42 -28.58
N THR A 392 -13.25 66.22 -29.08
CA THR A 392 -13.91 67.16 -30.00
C THR A 392 -14.37 68.43 -29.30
N THR A 393 -14.89 68.34 -28.07
CA THR A 393 -15.20 69.53 -27.26
C THR A 393 -13.92 70.30 -26.89
N LYS A 394 -12.80 69.63 -26.56
CA LYS A 394 -11.51 70.31 -26.41
C LYS A 394 -11.06 71.00 -27.69
N ALA A 395 -11.11 70.33 -28.85
CA ALA A 395 -10.75 70.92 -30.14
C ALA A 395 -11.66 72.12 -30.49
N GLN A 396 -12.95 72.06 -30.14
CA GLN A 396 -13.89 73.15 -30.35
C GLN A 396 -13.69 74.30 -29.34
N ILE A 397 -13.29 74.02 -28.09
CA ILE A 397 -12.86 75.05 -27.13
C ILE A 397 -11.59 75.73 -27.62
N GLU A 398 -10.56 74.99 -28.05
CA GLU A 398 -9.35 75.60 -28.61
C GLU A 398 -9.65 76.40 -29.90
N SER A 399 -10.64 75.98 -30.70
CA SER A 399 -11.11 76.74 -31.87
C SER A 399 -11.91 77.98 -31.48
N GLN A 400 -12.70 77.92 -30.41
CA GLN A 400 -13.43 79.05 -29.83
C GLN A 400 -12.46 80.07 -29.24
N GLU A 401 -11.47 79.62 -28.46
CA GLU A 401 -10.40 80.45 -27.90
C GLU A 401 -9.57 81.13 -29.00
N ARG A 402 -9.18 80.41 -30.06
CA ARG A 402 -8.52 81.01 -31.24
C ARG A 402 -9.42 82.02 -31.96
N SER A 403 -10.73 81.78 -31.99
CA SER A 403 -11.71 82.69 -32.60
C SER A 403 -11.94 83.94 -31.75
N GLU A 404 -11.97 83.82 -30.42
CA GLU A 404 -12.07 84.93 -29.47
C GLU A 404 -10.76 85.72 -29.37
N GLU A 405 -9.60 85.06 -29.50
CA GLU A 405 -8.31 85.73 -29.60
C GLU A 405 -8.19 86.49 -30.94
N LEU A 406 -8.71 85.94 -32.05
CA LEU A 406 -8.87 86.66 -33.32
C LEU A 406 -9.86 87.82 -33.19
N LEU A 407 -11.01 87.64 -32.54
CA LEU A 407 -12.00 88.70 -32.32
C LEU A 407 -11.43 89.83 -31.46
N LYS A 408 -10.63 89.49 -30.44
CA LYS A 408 -9.88 90.43 -29.62
C LYS A 408 -8.79 91.15 -30.42
N LYS A 409 -8.08 90.45 -31.30
CA LYS A 409 -7.14 91.06 -32.27
C LYS A 409 -7.86 91.98 -33.26
N PHE A 410 -9.08 91.67 -33.68
CA PHE A 410 -9.92 92.58 -34.47
C PHE A 410 -10.33 93.81 -33.66
N VAL A 411 -10.83 93.67 -32.43
CA VAL A 411 -11.14 94.82 -31.55
C VAL A 411 -9.90 95.68 -31.24
N ASP A 412 -8.72 95.07 -31.09
CA ASP A 412 -7.45 95.78 -30.94
C ASP A 412 -6.92 96.38 -32.27
N VAL A 413 -7.38 95.90 -33.43
CA VAL A 413 -7.13 96.49 -34.76
C VAL A 413 -8.09 97.64 -35.02
N ASP A 414 -9.39 97.50 -34.73
CA ASP A 414 -10.38 98.57 -34.83
C ASP A 414 -10.03 99.72 -33.87
N ARG A 415 -9.66 99.41 -32.62
CA ARG A 415 -9.08 100.42 -31.71
C ARG A 415 -7.79 101.03 -32.23
N LYS A 416 -6.95 100.30 -32.97
CA LYS A 416 -5.77 100.88 -33.61
C LYS A 416 -6.12 101.70 -34.84
N ILE A 417 -7.21 101.42 -35.55
CA ILE A 417 -7.72 102.23 -36.66
C ILE A 417 -8.31 103.52 -36.09
N ASP A 418 -9.16 103.45 -35.06
CA ASP A 418 -9.66 104.61 -34.32
C ASP A 418 -8.51 105.46 -33.78
N LEU A 419 -7.55 104.85 -33.07
CA LEU A 419 -6.37 105.55 -32.55
C LEU A 419 -5.43 106.05 -33.64
N LEU A 420 -5.36 105.42 -34.82
CA LEU A 420 -4.58 105.93 -35.96
C LEU A 420 -5.31 107.06 -36.68
N GLN A 421 -6.64 107.08 -36.75
CA GLN A 421 -7.39 108.23 -37.24
C GLN A 421 -7.28 109.40 -36.28
N ASP A 422 -7.53 109.18 -34.98
CA ASP A 422 -7.34 110.16 -33.89
C ASP A 422 -5.86 110.58 -33.73
N SER A 423 -4.90 109.78 -34.20
CA SER A 423 -3.48 110.19 -34.31
C SER A 423 -3.12 110.84 -35.64
N ILE A 424 -3.75 110.53 -36.77
CA ILE A 424 -3.52 111.23 -38.05
C ILE A 424 -4.13 112.64 -37.98
N GLU A 425 -5.31 112.78 -37.37
CA GLU A 425 -5.98 114.05 -37.13
C GLU A 425 -5.19 114.94 -36.13
N ARG A 426 -4.43 114.34 -35.20
CA ARG A 426 -3.52 115.08 -34.29
C ARG A 426 -2.08 115.23 -34.80
N LEU A 427 -1.58 114.37 -35.68
CA LEU A 427 -0.24 114.50 -36.31
C LEU A 427 -0.21 115.56 -37.42
N GLY A 428 -1.35 116.16 -37.74
CA GLY A 428 -1.40 117.44 -38.46
C GLY A 428 -0.78 118.61 -37.69
N GLU A 429 -0.65 118.50 -36.35
CA GLU A 429 -0.17 119.59 -35.49
C GLU A 429 0.97 119.18 -34.55
N SER A 430 2.02 120.02 -34.50
CA SER A 430 3.22 119.92 -33.64
C SER A 430 4.31 118.91 -34.05
N SER A 431 5.57 119.30 -33.83
CA SER A 431 6.76 118.70 -34.48
C SER A 431 7.97 118.55 -33.53
N THR A 432 7.76 118.44 -32.22
CA THR A 432 8.83 118.58 -31.21
C THR A 432 8.90 117.48 -30.13
N THR A 433 8.23 116.34 -30.34
CA THR A 433 8.18 115.21 -29.38
C THR A 433 8.87 113.92 -29.88
N LYS A 434 9.54 113.96 -31.04
CA LYS A 434 10.06 112.77 -31.73
C LYS A 434 11.36 112.21 -31.14
N ASP A 435 12.23 113.08 -30.63
CA ASP A 435 13.60 112.68 -30.23
C ASP A 435 13.70 112.15 -28.78
N ALA A 436 12.70 112.44 -27.93
CA ALA A 436 12.71 112.01 -26.53
C ALA A 436 12.39 110.51 -26.36
N LEU A 437 11.52 109.94 -27.21
CA LEU A 437 11.10 108.54 -27.14
C LEU A 437 12.22 107.58 -27.59
N LEU A 438 12.97 107.96 -28.63
CA LEU A 438 14.08 107.17 -29.23
C LEU A 438 15.22 106.82 -28.25
N LEU A 439 15.31 107.51 -27.11
CA LEU A 439 16.34 107.27 -26.10
C LEU A 439 15.89 106.26 -25.03
N SER A 440 14.59 106.23 -24.70
CA SER A 440 13.99 105.23 -23.80
C SER A 440 13.91 103.86 -24.48
N GLU A 441 13.46 103.83 -25.74
CA GLU A 441 13.30 102.62 -26.55
C GLU A 441 14.63 101.86 -26.73
N ARG A 442 15.78 102.56 -26.70
CA ARG A 442 17.11 101.93 -26.72
C ARG A 442 17.46 101.23 -25.40
N GLN A 443 17.11 101.81 -24.25
CA GLN A 443 17.45 101.22 -22.95
C GLN A 443 16.62 99.95 -22.66
N GLU A 444 15.33 99.95 -23.00
CA GLU A 444 14.48 98.75 -22.91
C GLU A 444 14.93 97.65 -23.87
N LYS A 445 15.36 98.03 -25.09
CA LYS A 445 15.88 97.09 -26.09
C LYS A 445 17.16 96.38 -25.63
N ASP A 446 18.11 97.10 -25.04
CA ASP A 446 19.35 96.48 -24.54
C ASP A 446 19.12 95.64 -23.26
N ALA A 447 18.11 95.98 -22.45
CA ALA A 447 17.68 95.15 -21.32
C ALA A 447 17.08 93.81 -21.78
N MET A 448 16.08 93.82 -22.67
CA MET A 448 15.50 92.59 -23.23
C MET A 448 16.54 91.74 -23.97
N LYS A 449 17.54 92.36 -24.60
CA LYS A 449 18.63 91.65 -25.28
C LYS A 449 19.54 90.88 -24.32
N LYS A 450 19.66 91.32 -23.06
CA LYS A 450 20.38 90.60 -22.00
C LYS A 450 19.57 89.41 -21.49
N GLU A 451 18.28 89.60 -21.20
CA GLU A 451 17.40 88.51 -20.75
C GLU A 451 17.27 87.40 -21.79
N LEU A 452 17.19 87.76 -23.09
CA LEU A 452 17.19 86.81 -24.19
C LEU A 452 18.50 85.99 -24.30
N ALA A 453 19.65 86.60 -23.99
CA ALA A 453 20.93 85.90 -23.95
C ALA A 453 21.00 84.91 -22.77
N GLU A 454 20.59 85.33 -21.57
CA GLU A 454 20.54 84.44 -20.40
C GLU A 454 19.47 83.33 -20.53
N ALA A 455 18.42 83.55 -21.33
CA ALA A 455 17.46 82.50 -21.70
C ALA A 455 18.07 81.49 -22.70
N GLY A 456 18.83 81.97 -23.67
CA GLY A 456 19.56 81.12 -24.63
C GLY A 456 20.59 80.20 -23.95
N GLU A 457 21.33 80.72 -22.98
CA GLU A 457 22.33 79.95 -22.23
C GLU A 457 21.69 78.84 -21.37
N ARG A 458 20.56 79.13 -20.69
CA ARG A 458 19.79 78.12 -19.94
C ARG A 458 19.16 77.06 -20.85
N ASN A 459 18.70 77.44 -22.04
CA ASN A 459 18.24 76.46 -23.05
C ASN A 459 19.39 75.58 -23.55
N GLY A 460 20.61 76.12 -23.68
CA GLY A 460 21.80 75.34 -24.00
C GLY A 460 22.15 74.29 -22.94
N GLU A 461 22.08 74.66 -21.65
CA GLU A 461 22.26 73.68 -20.56
C GLU A 461 21.19 72.58 -20.53
N LEU A 462 19.94 72.94 -20.83
CA LEU A 462 18.84 71.97 -20.90
C LEU A 462 18.99 71.03 -22.10
N LEU A 463 19.43 71.54 -23.25
CA LEU A 463 19.65 70.75 -24.45
C LEU A 463 20.83 69.78 -24.25
N MET A 464 21.94 70.23 -23.65
CA MET A 464 23.04 69.35 -23.22
C MET A 464 22.58 68.24 -22.25
N LYS A 465 21.67 68.53 -21.32
CA LYS A 465 21.10 67.52 -20.40
C LYS A 465 20.16 66.55 -21.12
N ILE A 466 19.43 67.00 -22.13
CA ILE A 466 18.59 66.15 -22.99
C ILE A 466 19.47 65.22 -23.82
N GLU A 467 20.53 65.72 -24.46
CA GLU A 467 21.53 64.94 -25.19
C GLU A 467 22.16 63.86 -24.27
N ASP A 468 22.66 64.26 -23.09
CA ASP A 468 23.26 63.36 -22.10
C ASP A 468 22.26 62.31 -21.54
N THR A 469 20.94 62.57 -21.57
CA THR A 469 19.92 61.54 -21.33
C THR A 469 19.60 60.68 -22.55
N ASN A 470 19.63 61.25 -23.76
CA ASN A 470 19.40 60.51 -25.00
C ASN A 470 20.51 59.49 -25.25
N GLU A 471 21.79 59.85 -25.06
CA GLU A 471 22.92 58.91 -25.13
C GLU A 471 22.76 57.75 -24.13
N LYS A 472 22.20 58.00 -22.94
CA LYS A 472 21.92 56.95 -21.94
C LYS A 472 20.74 56.07 -22.34
N ILE A 473 19.70 56.64 -22.94
CA ILE A 473 18.56 55.89 -23.50
C ILE A 473 19.03 55.02 -24.67
N GLU A 474 19.85 55.57 -25.58
CA GLU A 474 20.42 54.84 -26.72
C GLU A 474 21.37 53.73 -26.24
N HIS A 475 22.22 53.97 -25.24
CA HIS A 475 23.06 52.92 -24.68
C HIS A 475 22.22 51.79 -24.04
N LEU A 476 21.12 52.11 -23.35
CA LEU A 476 20.21 51.12 -22.79
C LEU A 476 19.46 50.35 -23.89
N GLN A 477 18.97 51.01 -24.92
CA GLN A 477 18.35 50.38 -26.09
C GLN A 477 19.32 49.45 -26.81
N ASN A 478 20.55 49.89 -27.08
CA ASN A 478 21.62 49.05 -27.65
C ASN A 478 22.06 47.89 -26.74
N THR A 479 21.76 47.94 -25.44
CA THR A 479 21.98 46.82 -24.52
C THR A 479 20.80 45.85 -24.51
N ILE A 480 19.57 46.36 -24.62
CA ILE A 480 18.35 45.55 -24.78
C ILE A 480 18.40 44.76 -26.10
N ILE A 481 18.69 45.42 -27.22
CA ILE A 481 18.81 44.79 -28.54
C ILE A 481 19.80 43.62 -28.52
N LYS A 482 20.97 43.77 -27.86
CA LYS A 482 21.95 42.69 -27.73
C LYS A 482 21.48 41.52 -26.87
N LEU A 483 20.69 41.79 -25.83
CA LEU A 483 20.07 40.73 -25.02
C LEU A 483 18.96 40.01 -25.79
N GLU A 484 18.22 40.73 -26.64
CA GLU A 484 17.23 40.15 -27.56
C GLU A 484 17.91 39.30 -28.66
N GLU A 485 19.04 39.75 -29.21
CA GLU A 485 19.89 38.96 -30.12
C GLU A 485 20.48 37.72 -29.45
N ASP A 486 21.01 37.82 -28.22
CA ASP A 486 21.53 36.69 -27.44
C ASP A 486 20.43 35.66 -27.09
N ILE A 487 19.20 36.11 -26.83
CA ILE A 487 18.04 35.24 -26.61
C ILE A 487 17.64 34.55 -27.92
N ALA A 488 17.51 35.28 -29.02
CA ALA A 488 17.18 34.72 -30.33
C ALA A 488 18.23 33.69 -30.80
N ALA A 489 19.51 33.96 -30.58
CA ALA A 489 20.59 33.02 -30.87
C ALA A 489 20.50 31.74 -30.00
N LYS A 490 20.06 31.87 -28.74
CA LYS A 490 19.80 30.73 -27.85
C LYS A 490 18.62 29.89 -28.30
N ASP A 491 17.52 30.52 -28.71
CA ASP A 491 16.33 29.81 -29.19
C ASP A 491 16.62 29.08 -30.51
N VAL A 492 17.37 29.69 -31.43
CA VAL A 492 17.88 29.00 -32.64
C VAL A 492 18.77 27.81 -32.29
N SER A 493 19.66 27.94 -31.29
CA SER A 493 20.49 26.83 -30.82
C SER A 493 19.68 25.71 -30.16
N LEU A 494 18.60 26.05 -29.45
CA LEU A 494 17.73 25.10 -28.76
C LEU A 494 16.80 24.37 -29.75
N GLU A 495 16.34 25.06 -30.78
CA GLU A 495 15.55 24.46 -31.87
C GLU A 495 16.42 23.57 -32.78
N ALA A 496 17.68 23.94 -33.02
CA ALA A 496 18.66 23.05 -33.67
C ALA A 496 18.89 21.76 -32.86
N ALA A 497 19.04 21.85 -31.54
CA ALA A 497 19.17 20.69 -30.66
C ALA A 497 17.90 19.81 -30.62
N ARG A 498 16.70 20.40 -30.81
CA ARG A 498 15.45 19.65 -31.01
C ARG A 498 15.45 18.90 -32.34
N GLN A 499 15.79 19.56 -33.45
CA GLN A 499 15.89 18.91 -34.76
C GLN A 499 16.93 17.80 -34.80
N GLU A 500 18.06 17.93 -34.10
CA GLU A 500 19.04 16.86 -33.92
C GLU A 500 18.44 15.66 -33.15
N ASN A 501 17.73 15.92 -32.04
CA ASN A 501 17.04 14.87 -31.28
C ASN A 501 15.97 14.15 -32.11
N ASP A 502 15.20 14.86 -32.93
CA ASP A 502 14.19 14.24 -33.82
C ASP A 502 14.82 13.47 -34.98
N SER A 503 15.96 13.94 -35.50
CA SER A 503 16.78 13.21 -36.48
C SER A 503 17.34 11.91 -35.89
N ILE A 504 17.82 11.94 -34.64
CA ILE A 504 18.27 10.76 -33.90
C ILE A 504 17.11 9.80 -33.61
N ARG A 505 15.95 10.31 -33.17
CA ARG A 505 14.73 9.52 -32.95
C ARG A 505 14.28 8.82 -34.23
N LYS A 506 14.22 9.54 -35.34
CA LYS A 506 13.88 8.96 -36.65
C LYS A 506 14.89 7.90 -37.08
N SER A 507 16.18 8.18 -36.95
CA SER A 507 17.25 7.23 -37.27
C SER A 507 17.16 5.95 -36.42
N LEU A 508 16.77 6.08 -35.15
CA LEU A 508 16.51 4.95 -34.25
C LEU A 508 15.28 4.15 -34.68
N THR A 509 14.17 4.80 -35.05
CA THR A 509 12.96 4.13 -35.56
C THR A 509 13.25 3.37 -36.85
N GLU A 510 13.93 3.99 -37.82
CA GLU A 510 14.35 3.30 -39.05
C GLU A 510 15.36 2.18 -38.79
N ALA A 511 16.16 2.25 -37.71
CA ALA A 511 17.04 1.14 -37.29
C ALA A 511 16.25 -0.01 -36.64
N GLN A 512 15.17 0.28 -35.91
CA GLN A 512 14.25 -0.72 -35.37
C GLN A 512 13.50 -1.43 -36.52
N GLU A 513 12.95 -0.70 -37.48
CA GLU A 513 12.32 -1.28 -38.68
C GLU A 513 13.29 -2.16 -39.49
N ARG A 514 14.56 -1.73 -39.65
CA ARG A 514 15.61 -2.53 -40.31
C ARG A 514 15.94 -3.81 -39.51
N ASN A 515 15.89 -3.77 -38.18
CA ASN A 515 16.09 -4.96 -37.35
C ASN A 515 14.91 -5.93 -37.42
N GLU A 516 13.66 -5.45 -37.47
CA GLU A 516 12.49 -6.31 -37.71
C GLU A 516 12.52 -6.94 -39.11
N GLU A 517 12.91 -6.16 -40.11
CA GLU A 517 13.09 -6.63 -41.49
C GLU A 517 14.23 -7.66 -41.61
N LEU A 518 15.29 -7.52 -40.81
CA LEU A 518 16.34 -8.52 -40.66
C LEU A 518 15.85 -9.76 -39.90
N LEU A 519 15.05 -9.62 -38.84
CA LEU A 519 14.44 -10.75 -38.12
C LEU A 519 13.53 -11.59 -39.04
N ARG A 520 12.70 -10.94 -39.87
CA ARG A 520 11.92 -11.63 -40.92
C ARG A 520 12.84 -12.40 -41.88
N LYS A 521 13.93 -11.79 -42.34
CA LYS A 521 14.90 -12.41 -43.25
C LYS A 521 15.79 -13.47 -42.60
N ILE A 522 15.97 -13.45 -41.28
CA ILE A 522 16.62 -14.52 -40.53
C ILE A 522 15.68 -15.72 -40.48
N SER A 523 14.42 -15.54 -40.06
CA SER A 523 13.43 -16.62 -40.00
C SER A 523 13.19 -17.30 -41.37
N ASP A 524 13.08 -16.51 -42.44
CA ASP A 524 12.93 -17.03 -43.81
C ASP A 524 14.22 -17.76 -44.30
N ASN A 525 15.40 -17.31 -43.85
CA ASN A 525 16.65 -18.04 -44.10
C ASN A 525 16.83 -19.27 -43.21
N GLU A 526 16.33 -19.32 -41.98
CA GLU A 526 16.33 -20.54 -41.14
C GLU A 526 15.49 -21.64 -41.79
N TYR A 527 14.34 -21.27 -42.37
CA TYR A 527 13.52 -22.18 -43.18
C TYR A 527 14.27 -22.69 -44.43
N ARG A 528 14.99 -21.81 -45.13
CA ARG A 528 15.88 -22.18 -46.26
C ARG A 528 17.10 -22.99 -45.82
N ILE A 529 17.65 -22.76 -44.63
CA ILE A 529 18.80 -23.51 -44.09
C ILE A 529 18.38 -24.94 -43.77
N HIS A 530 17.21 -25.16 -43.14
CA HIS A 530 16.65 -26.50 -42.94
C HIS A 530 16.51 -27.26 -44.27
N LEU A 531 15.99 -26.61 -45.32
CA LEU A 531 15.85 -27.22 -46.65
C LEU A 531 17.21 -27.47 -47.34
N LEU A 532 18.20 -26.60 -47.14
CA LEU A 532 19.55 -26.77 -47.67
C LEU A 532 20.34 -27.85 -46.95
N GLN A 533 20.16 -27.99 -45.63
CA GLN A 533 20.86 -28.99 -44.81
C GLN A 533 20.56 -30.42 -45.27
N ASP A 534 19.30 -30.69 -45.66
CA ASP A 534 18.84 -31.93 -46.27
C ASP A 534 19.53 -32.23 -47.63
N THR A 535 19.89 -31.19 -48.39
CA THR A 535 20.69 -31.33 -49.64
C THR A 535 22.19 -31.41 -49.40
N VAL A 536 22.74 -30.72 -48.39
CA VAL A 536 24.18 -30.73 -48.07
C VAL A 536 24.64 -32.10 -47.58
N GLN A 537 23.83 -32.75 -46.73
CA GLN A 537 24.09 -34.10 -46.24
C GLN A 537 24.16 -35.14 -47.39
N LYS A 538 23.56 -34.82 -48.54
CA LYS A 538 23.55 -35.63 -49.77
C LYS A 538 24.74 -35.37 -50.70
N ILE A 539 25.47 -34.27 -50.51
CA ILE A 539 26.59 -33.83 -51.36
C ILE A 539 27.95 -34.05 -50.67
N GLN A 540 28.01 -33.97 -49.33
CA GLN A 540 29.25 -34.20 -48.58
C GLN A 540 29.87 -35.59 -48.79
N VAL A 541 29.09 -36.58 -49.23
CA VAL A 541 29.56 -37.94 -49.55
C VAL A 541 30.47 -38.00 -50.79
N ASP A 542 30.30 -37.10 -51.77
CA ASP A 542 31.02 -37.16 -53.06
C ASP A 542 32.28 -36.29 -53.10
N ALA A 543 32.29 -35.17 -52.35
CA ALA A 543 33.37 -34.19 -52.40
C ALA A 543 34.70 -34.64 -51.74
N ILE A 544 34.61 -35.49 -50.70
CA ILE A 544 35.76 -35.87 -49.86
C ILE A 544 36.85 -36.64 -50.64
N SER A 545 36.49 -37.31 -51.74
CA SER A 545 37.43 -38.17 -52.49
C SER A 545 38.41 -37.46 -53.43
N ARG A 546 38.36 -36.12 -53.62
CA ARG A 546 39.01 -35.48 -54.79
C ARG A 546 40.16 -34.50 -54.56
N LEU A 547 40.30 -33.87 -53.38
CA LEU A 547 41.28 -32.77 -53.19
C LEU A 547 42.26 -32.99 -52.03
N SER A 548 42.83 -34.19 -51.96
CA SER A 548 44.20 -34.34 -51.47
C SER A 548 45.18 -33.86 -52.56
N SER A 549 45.33 -32.54 -52.72
CA SER A 549 46.36 -31.97 -53.58
C SER A 549 46.67 -30.50 -53.31
N PHE A 550 47.97 -30.20 -53.30
CA PHE A 550 48.61 -28.88 -53.38
C PHE A 550 48.51 -27.91 -52.17
N VAL A 551 49.53 -27.06 -52.05
CA VAL A 551 50.00 -26.45 -50.79
C VAL A 551 50.72 -25.11 -51.09
N MET A 552 50.55 -24.12 -50.20
CA MET A 552 51.06 -22.72 -50.28
C MET A 552 50.44 -21.87 -51.44
N GLU A 553 50.51 -20.54 -51.46
CA GLU A 553 51.31 -19.56 -50.69
C GLU A 553 50.57 -18.20 -50.51
N LYS A 554 50.94 -17.42 -49.48
CA LYS A 554 50.87 -15.93 -49.25
C LYS A 554 49.95 -15.00 -50.09
N GLN A 555 49.37 -13.88 -49.56
CA GLN A 555 49.53 -13.09 -48.32
C GLN A 555 48.39 -12.02 -48.20
N ASP A 556 48.05 -11.55 -46.97
CA ASP A 556 47.15 -10.41 -46.61
C ASP A 556 45.63 -10.52 -46.97
N SER A 557 44.66 -9.87 -46.30
CA SER A 557 44.65 -8.88 -45.19
C SER A 557 43.40 -8.97 -44.25
N ASP A 558 43.34 -8.09 -43.24
CA ASP A 558 42.15 -7.49 -42.59
C ASP A 558 41.09 -8.33 -41.83
N VAL A 559 41.27 -9.64 -41.65
CA VAL A 559 40.53 -10.41 -40.62
C VAL A 559 41.35 -10.54 -39.32
N ALA A 560 42.63 -10.90 -39.43
CA ALA A 560 43.51 -11.13 -38.28
C ALA A 560 43.67 -9.91 -37.35
N LYS A 561 43.55 -8.68 -37.88
CA LYS A 561 43.58 -7.44 -37.08
C LYS A 561 42.36 -7.29 -36.15
N ARG A 562 41.15 -7.67 -36.62
CA ARG A 562 39.91 -7.54 -35.83
C ARG A 562 39.84 -8.56 -34.70
N ALA A 563 40.22 -9.80 -34.97
CA ALA A 563 40.31 -10.84 -33.93
C ALA A 563 41.31 -10.49 -32.82
N LEU A 564 42.39 -9.75 -33.15
CA LEU A 564 43.39 -9.31 -32.17
C LEU A 564 42.84 -8.21 -31.26
N THR A 565 42.18 -7.18 -31.79
CA THR A 565 41.55 -6.13 -30.98
C THR A 565 40.43 -6.68 -30.08
N GLU A 566 39.60 -7.58 -30.61
CA GLU A 566 38.54 -8.27 -29.86
C GLU A 566 39.07 -9.20 -28.75
N ALA A 567 40.33 -9.63 -28.84
CA ALA A 567 41.00 -10.41 -27.79
C ALA A 567 41.64 -9.51 -26.72
N GLN A 568 42.13 -8.32 -27.10
CA GLN A 568 42.67 -7.34 -26.15
C GLN A 568 41.58 -6.73 -25.28
N GLU A 569 40.46 -6.31 -25.88
CA GLU A 569 39.33 -5.69 -25.16
C GLU A 569 38.74 -6.64 -24.10
N ARG A 570 38.55 -7.93 -24.45
CA ARG A 570 38.10 -8.96 -23.49
C ARG A 570 39.13 -9.30 -22.40
N ASN A 571 40.42 -9.03 -22.63
CA ASN A 571 41.46 -9.24 -21.61
C ASN A 571 41.49 -8.09 -20.59
N GLU A 572 41.33 -6.85 -21.01
CA GLU A 572 41.21 -5.69 -20.10
C GLU A 572 39.97 -5.83 -19.19
N ASP A 573 38.84 -6.23 -19.76
CA ASP A 573 37.60 -6.49 -19.01
C ASP A 573 37.75 -7.62 -17.96
N LEU A 574 38.60 -8.62 -18.24
CA LEU A 574 38.94 -9.68 -17.29
C LEU A 574 39.96 -9.23 -16.23
N LEU A 575 40.95 -8.42 -16.60
CA LEU A 575 41.94 -7.83 -15.70
C LEU A 575 41.25 -6.97 -14.63
N LYS A 576 40.41 -6.03 -15.07
CA LYS A 576 39.64 -5.13 -14.21
C LYS A 576 38.74 -5.90 -13.25
N ARG A 577 38.05 -6.94 -13.73
CA ARG A 577 37.18 -7.80 -12.91
C ARG A 577 37.96 -8.66 -11.90
N ASN A 578 39.23 -9.00 -12.19
CA ASN A 578 40.12 -9.66 -11.23
C ASN A 578 40.64 -8.68 -10.17
N GLU A 579 40.93 -7.42 -10.53
CA GLU A 579 41.33 -6.39 -9.58
C GLU A 579 40.19 -6.01 -8.60
N ASP A 580 38.95 -5.89 -9.10
CA ASP A 580 37.74 -5.76 -8.27
C ASP A 580 37.58 -6.92 -7.26
N LEU A 581 37.89 -8.16 -7.68
CA LEU A 581 37.84 -9.34 -6.81
C LEU A 581 39.00 -9.36 -5.80
N LEU A 582 40.21 -8.94 -6.20
CA LEU A 582 41.37 -8.85 -5.31
C LEU A 582 41.12 -7.83 -4.19
N ASN A 583 40.56 -6.67 -4.53
CA ASN A 583 40.18 -5.64 -3.57
C ASN A 583 39.09 -6.13 -2.60
N ARG A 584 38.05 -6.83 -3.10
CA ARG A 584 37.05 -7.49 -2.24
C ARG A 584 37.65 -8.51 -1.28
N ASN A 585 38.64 -9.29 -1.72
CA ASN A 585 39.32 -10.26 -0.86
C ASN A 585 40.19 -9.59 0.21
N ASN A 586 40.89 -8.49 -0.12
CA ASN A 586 41.66 -7.73 0.86
C ASN A 586 40.75 -7.15 1.97
N ASP A 587 39.58 -6.64 1.63
CA ASP A 587 38.56 -6.18 2.59
C ASP A 587 38.03 -7.33 3.48
N LEU A 588 37.88 -8.53 2.93
CA LEU A 588 37.45 -9.71 3.71
C LEU A 588 38.56 -10.20 4.65
N VAL A 589 39.82 -10.27 4.19
CA VAL A 589 40.99 -10.62 5.04
C VAL A 589 41.10 -9.64 6.22
N LYS A 590 40.95 -8.34 5.97
CA LYS A 590 40.97 -7.32 7.02
C LYS A 590 39.85 -7.51 8.05
N LYS A 591 38.62 -7.80 7.61
CA LYS A 591 37.49 -8.13 8.50
C LYS A 591 37.74 -9.40 9.32
N ILE A 592 38.38 -10.40 8.73
CA ILE A 592 38.79 -11.63 9.43
C ILE A 592 39.82 -11.30 10.52
N GLU A 593 40.86 -10.50 10.24
CA GLU A 593 41.80 -10.04 11.27
C GLU A 593 41.14 -9.23 12.39
N GLU A 594 40.18 -8.37 12.05
CA GLU A 594 39.41 -7.58 13.02
C GLU A 594 38.53 -8.48 13.90
N SER A 595 37.87 -9.50 13.32
CA SER A 595 37.12 -10.52 14.08
C SER A 595 38.02 -11.36 15.00
N GLY A 596 39.24 -11.70 14.56
CA GLY A 596 40.21 -12.45 15.37
C GLY A 596 40.61 -11.70 16.65
N LYS A 597 40.74 -10.37 16.58
CA LYS A 597 41.03 -9.50 17.73
C LYS A 597 39.86 -9.44 18.72
N VAL A 598 38.62 -9.61 18.25
CA VAL A 598 37.43 -9.76 19.12
C VAL A 598 37.45 -11.13 19.81
N ILE A 599 37.75 -12.21 19.08
CA ILE A 599 37.81 -13.57 19.62
C ILE A 599 38.87 -13.69 20.72
N THR A 600 40.07 -13.13 20.56
CA THR A 600 41.09 -13.15 21.63
C THR A 600 40.66 -12.37 22.87
N HIS A 601 40.04 -11.20 22.70
CA HIS A 601 39.49 -10.42 23.82
C HIS A 601 38.37 -11.16 24.57
N LEU A 602 37.54 -11.95 23.87
CA LEU A 602 36.53 -12.81 24.48
C LEU A 602 37.16 -14.02 25.19
N GLN A 603 38.19 -14.66 24.63
CA GLN A 603 38.93 -15.74 25.30
C GLN A 603 39.61 -15.27 26.59
N GLU A 604 40.29 -14.11 26.57
CA GLU A 604 40.84 -13.51 27.78
C GLU A 604 39.75 -13.21 28.81
N SER A 605 38.58 -12.77 28.37
CA SER A 605 37.46 -12.42 29.25
C SER A 605 36.82 -13.67 29.86
N LEU A 606 36.72 -14.78 29.13
CA LEU A 606 36.32 -16.09 29.64
C LEU A 606 37.32 -16.60 30.68
N GLN A 607 38.62 -16.64 30.38
CA GLN A 607 39.65 -17.10 31.32
C GLN A 607 39.68 -16.25 32.61
N ARG A 608 39.40 -14.95 32.49
CA ARG A 608 39.26 -13.98 33.60
C ARG A 608 37.95 -14.15 34.40
N ILE A 609 36.96 -14.86 33.88
CA ILE A 609 35.72 -15.27 34.57
C ILE A 609 35.91 -16.66 35.21
N GLU A 610 36.52 -17.61 34.52
CA GLU A 610 36.86 -18.95 35.04
C GLU A 610 37.76 -18.85 36.28
N GLY A 611 38.80 -18.02 36.24
CA GLY A 611 39.65 -17.75 37.41
C GLY A 611 38.91 -17.10 38.59
N LYS A 612 37.82 -16.35 38.34
CA LYS A 612 36.94 -15.82 39.40
C LYS A 612 36.00 -16.89 39.95
N ALA A 613 35.50 -17.78 39.09
CA ALA A 613 34.66 -18.91 39.51
C ALA A 613 35.46 -19.86 40.42
N ALA A 614 36.68 -20.24 40.03
CA ALA A 614 37.57 -21.08 40.84
C ALA A 614 37.88 -20.47 42.21
N ASN A 615 38.14 -19.15 42.28
CA ASN A 615 38.32 -18.45 43.56
C ASN A 615 37.06 -18.48 44.44
N LEU A 616 35.87 -18.24 43.87
CA LEU A 616 34.59 -18.30 44.60
C LEU A 616 34.25 -19.71 45.08
N GLU A 617 34.65 -20.75 44.33
CA GLU A 617 34.45 -22.15 44.70
C GLU A 617 35.40 -22.58 45.83
N ALA A 618 36.66 -22.13 45.79
CA ALA A 618 37.61 -22.27 46.90
C ALA A 618 37.13 -21.53 48.18
N GLU A 619 36.61 -20.31 48.03
CA GLU A 619 36.02 -19.54 49.14
C GLU A 619 34.79 -20.25 49.73
N ASN A 620 33.95 -20.88 48.89
CA ASN A 620 32.84 -21.73 49.34
C ASN A 620 33.32 -22.96 50.14
N HIS A 621 34.42 -23.58 49.71
CA HIS A 621 35.04 -24.70 50.42
C HIS A 621 35.58 -24.31 51.80
N VAL A 622 36.22 -23.14 51.93
CA VAL A 622 36.70 -22.60 53.23
C VAL A 622 35.52 -22.31 54.17
N LEU A 623 34.47 -21.64 53.67
CA LEU A 623 33.26 -21.35 54.46
C LEU A 623 32.58 -22.63 54.97
N ARG A 624 32.56 -23.71 54.17
CA ARG A 624 32.02 -25.01 54.57
C ARG A 624 32.85 -25.71 55.65
N GLN A 625 34.17 -25.57 55.65
CA GLN A 625 35.03 -26.10 56.71
C GLN A 625 34.87 -25.34 58.02
N GLN A 626 34.76 -24.00 57.97
CA GLN A 626 34.54 -23.17 59.16
C GLN A 626 33.19 -23.46 59.85
N ALA A 627 32.14 -23.80 59.07
CA ALA A 627 30.82 -24.14 59.61
C ALA A 627 30.77 -25.46 60.42
N THR A 628 31.80 -26.31 60.35
CA THR A 628 31.85 -27.61 61.05
C THR A 628 32.60 -27.61 62.39
N ALA A 629 33.09 -26.45 62.85
CA ALA A 629 33.89 -26.34 64.08
C ALA A 629 33.26 -25.44 65.16
N THR A 630 33.20 -25.98 66.38
CA THR A 630 32.89 -25.35 67.69
C THR A 630 31.45 -24.87 68.02
N PRO A 631 31.00 -25.04 69.30
CA PRO A 631 29.65 -24.68 69.79
C PRO A 631 29.60 -23.29 70.48
N PRO A 632 28.42 -22.77 70.89
CA PRO A 632 28.28 -21.37 71.33
C PRO A 632 28.55 -21.13 72.83
N SER A 633 29.16 -19.98 73.18
CA SER A 633 28.55 -18.98 74.08
C SER A 633 29.35 -17.67 74.22
N THR A 634 28.61 -16.59 74.52
CA THR A 634 29.03 -15.26 75.06
C THR A 634 29.73 -14.22 74.16
N ALA A 635 29.59 -12.94 74.57
CA ALA A 635 30.35 -11.73 74.19
C ALA A 635 30.04 -10.95 72.87
N LYS A 636 28.91 -10.21 72.90
CA LYS A 636 28.72 -8.80 72.41
C LYS A 636 29.38 -8.33 71.08
N SER A 637 28.53 -8.09 70.06
CA SER A 637 28.43 -6.91 69.13
C SER A 637 29.65 -6.00 68.82
N PRO A 638 29.77 -5.38 67.60
CA PRO A 638 29.11 -5.58 66.28
C PRO A 638 30.21 -5.77 65.18
N PRO A 639 30.22 -5.18 63.95
CA PRO A 639 29.18 -4.81 62.97
C PRO A 639 29.41 -5.36 61.51
N SER A 640 28.41 -5.17 60.62
CA SER A 640 28.54 -4.95 59.15
C SER A 640 28.96 -6.07 58.15
N ARG A 641 28.17 -6.15 57.05
CA ARG A 641 28.50 -6.65 55.67
C ARG A 641 28.73 -8.18 55.48
N SER A 642 28.43 -8.80 54.33
CA SER A 642 27.67 -8.34 53.14
C SER A 642 27.32 -9.46 52.12
N LYS A 643 26.24 -9.23 51.34
CA LYS A 643 25.94 -9.73 49.96
C LYS A 643 25.68 -11.23 49.71
N ILE A 644 24.64 -11.50 48.92
CA ILE A 644 24.78 -11.95 47.52
C ILE A 644 23.61 -11.39 46.69
N THR A 645 23.83 -11.18 45.38
CA THR A 645 22.88 -10.48 44.47
C THR A 645 22.35 -11.43 43.39
N ARG A 646 21.18 -11.13 42.81
CA ARG A 646 20.50 -11.99 41.84
C ARG A 646 21.07 -11.86 40.42
N ILE A 647 21.30 -13.02 39.81
CA ILE A 647 21.67 -13.35 38.41
C ILE A 647 20.89 -12.54 37.34
N HIS A 648 21.53 -12.10 36.24
CA HIS A 648 21.26 -12.60 34.87
C HIS A 648 22.28 -12.15 33.77
N ARG A 649 22.01 -12.55 32.50
CA ARG A 649 22.96 -12.87 31.41
C ARG A 649 23.25 -11.75 30.38
N SER A 650 24.31 -12.01 29.58
CA SER A 650 24.60 -11.53 28.21
C SER A 650 23.48 -11.88 27.20
N PRO A 651 23.49 -11.45 25.91
CA PRO A 651 24.60 -11.42 24.92
C PRO A 651 24.98 -10.01 24.40
N GLU A 652 26.03 -9.74 23.60
CA GLU A 652 27.00 -10.55 22.81
C GLU A 652 26.66 -10.79 21.30
N ASN A 653 26.94 -9.75 20.49
CA ASN A 653 27.51 -9.74 19.13
C ASN A 653 26.89 -10.52 17.93
N GLY A 654 26.82 -9.83 16.77
CA GLY A 654 26.95 -10.44 15.43
C GLY A 654 28.41 -10.84 15.11
N HIS A 655 28.84 -11.15 13.88
CA HIS A 655 28.37 -10.74 12.56
C HIS A 655 29.10 -11.62 11.48
N VAL A 656 28.39 -12.11 10.45
CA VAL A 656 28.63 -11.82 9.01
C VAL A 656 29.92 -12.28 8.25
N LEU A 657 29.69 -13.05 7.16
CA LEU A 657 30.43 -13.23 5.87
C LEU A 657 31.70 -14.12 5.71
N ASN A 658 31.65 -14.94 4.64
CA ASN A 658 32.68 -15.35 3.63
C ASN A 658 34.03 -15.95 4.09
N GLY A 659 34.81 -16.68 3.26
CA GLY A 659 34.68 -17.21 1.88
C GLY A 659 35.88 -18.18 1.66
N GLU A 660 35.78 -19.29 0.92
CA GLU A 660 35.72 -19.46 -0.55
C GLU A 660 37.01 -19.08 -1.33
N LEU A 661 37.25 -19.76 -2.47
CA LEU A 661 38.38 -19.60 -3.43
C LEU A 661 39.79 -19.96 -2.89
N ARG A 662 40.78 -20.45 -3.67
CA ARG A 662 40.86 -21.35 -4.86
C ARG A 662 42.25 -22.04 -4.87
N GLN A 663 42.42 -23.10 -5.65
CA GLN A 663 43.46 -23.06 -6.69
C GLN A 663 42.80 -23.11 -8.07
N ALA A 664 43.27 -22.24 -8.96
CA ALA A 664 42.75 -22.01 -10.31
C ALA A 664 43.72 -22.67 -11.34
N GLU A 665 43.57 -22.58 -12.66
CA GLU A 665 42.87 -21.55 -13.46
C GLU A 665 42.60 -22.04 -14.91
N LEU A 666 42.16 -21.10 -15.77
CA LEU A 666 42.17 -21.17 -17.25
C LEU A 666 41.14 -22.08 -17.97
N ARG A 667 40.06 -21.38 -18.36
CA ARG A 667 39.17 -21.58 -19.55
C ARG A 667 39.99 -21.55 -20.89
N PRO A 668 39.42 -21.67 -22.14
CA PRO A 668 38.01 -21.44 -22.56
C PRO A 668 37.41 -22.25 -23.74
N SER A 669 36.17 -21.89 -24.08
CA SER A 669 35.58 -21.85 -25.44
C SER A 669 34.95 -23.12 -26.04
N ALA A 670 34.25 -22.89 -27.17
CA ALA A 670 33.28 -23.77 -27.82
C ALA A 670 33.87 -24.71 -28.90
N GLY A 671 33.10 -25.73 -29.28
CA GLY A 671 33.35 -26.60 -30.44
C GLY A 671 32.25 -27.66 -30.61
N MET A 672 31.86 -27.97 -31.85
CA MET A 672 30.85 -28.99 -32.18
C MET A 672 31.47 -30.27 -32.77
N SER A 673 30.60 -31.29 -32.87
CA SER A 673 30.64 -32.42 -33.82
C SER A 673 31.49 -33.67 -33.48
N GLU A 674 30.74 -34.73 -33.19
CA GLU A 674 30.80 -36.09 -33.78
C GLU A 674 32.14 -36.68 -34.24
N ALA A 675 32.44 -37.87 -33.71
CA ALA A 675 33.05 -38.96 -34.49
C ALA A 675 32.57 -40.34 -34.01
N THR A 676 31.88 -41.06 -34.90
CA THR A 676 31.76 -42.54 -34.91
C THR A 676 31.75 -43.00 -36.37
N PRO A 677 32.07 -44.27 -36.70
CA PRO A 677 32.57 -45.38 -35.87
C PRO A 677 34.07 -45.68 -36.22
N PRO A 678 34.65 -46.87 -35.90
CA PRO A 678 34.41 -48.06 -36.74
C PRO A 678 34.44 -49.42 -36.00
N VAL A 679 34.04 -50.48 -36.71
CA VAL A 679 34.37 -51.89 -36.42
C VAL A 679 35.00 -52.48 -37.67
N GLY A 680 36.14 -53.19 -37.57
CA GLY A 680 36.67 -53.97 -38.70
C GLY A 680 38.17 -54.33 -38.68
N ASN A 681 38.48 -55.47 -38.08
CA ASN A 681 39.52 -56.44 -38.50
C ASN A 681 41.00 -55.99 -38.70
N ALA A 682 41.86 -56.37 -37.72
CA ALA A 682 42.97 -57.35 -37.82
C ALA A 682 44.07 -57.24 -38.95
N PRO A 683 45.30 -57.84 -38.82
CA PRO A 683 45.70 -58.87 -37.83
C PRO A 683 47.14 -58.80 -37.23
N ASN A 684 47.41 -59.75 -36.32
CA ASN A 684 48.68 -60.46 -36.06
C ASN A 684 49.87 -59.86 -35.29
N SER A 685 50.41 -60.74 -34.42
CA SER A 685 51.79 -60.82 -33.87
C SER A 685 52.23 -59.76 -32.83
N SER A 686 52.92 -60.11 -31.74
CA SER A 686 53.33 -61.44 -31.24
C SER A 686 53.58 -61.48 -29.73
N ASN A 687 53.19 -62.60 -29.10
CA ASN A 687 53.71 -63.13 -27.82
C ASN A 687 53.39 -62.30 -26.54
N GLN A 688 53.23 -62.87 -25.33
CA GLN A 688 53.48 -64.27 -24.92
C GLN A 688 52.60 -64.69 -23.70
N LYS A 689 51.79 -65.77 -23.85
CA LYS A 689 51.57 -66.91 -22.90
C LYS A 689 51.10 -66.65 -21.45
N ASP A 690 50.57 -67.59 -20.65
CA ASP A 690 49.71 -68.80 -20.73
C ASP A 690 48.98 -68.80 -19.33
N PHE A 691 47.80 -69.33 -19.00
CA PHE A 691 46.74 -70.17 -19.60
C PHE A 691 45.40 -69.36 -19.57
N GLU A 692 44.23 -69.70 -20.14
CA GLU A 692 43.45 -70.95 -20.33
C GLU A 692 42.80 -71.54 -19.05
N HIS A 693 41.57 -72.10 -19.08
CA HIS A 693 40.38 -71.90 -19.93
C HIS A 693 39.16 -72.61 -19.27
N GLY A 694 37.97 -72.61 -19.92
CA GLY A 694 36.80 -73.40 -19.51
C GLY A 694 35.67 -72.55 -18.93
N GLU A 695 34.84 -71.93 -19.78
CA GLU A 695 33.53 -72.47 -20.19
C GLU A 695 32.56 -72.73 -19.00
N LYS A 696 31.57 -71.88 -18.71
CA LYS A 696 30.33 -71.55 -19.49
C LYS A 696 29.17 -72.50 -19.14
N LEU A 697 27.96 -71.92 -19.10
CA LEU A 697 26.68 -72.60 -18.98
C LEU A 697 26.23 -73.11 -17.58
N GLN A 698 25.96 -72.19 -16.66
CA GLN A 698 24.70 -72.26 -15.91
C GLN A 698 24.08 -70.86 -15.75
N ARG A 699 22.97 -70.62 -16.45
CA ARG A 699 22.25 -69.32 -16.50
C ARG A 699 21.09 -69.36 -15.51
N VAL A 700 21.38 -69.59 -14.23
CA VAL A 700 20.38 -69.88 -13.19
C VAL A 700 20.38 -68.79 -12.12
N LEU A 701 19.25 -68.07 -12.07
CA LEU A 701 18.78 -67.17 -11.02
C LEU A 701 19.58 -65.87 -10.73
N ASN A 702 18.81 -64.82 -10.43
CA ASN A 702 19.19 -63.55 -9.79
C ASN A 702 19.92 -62.50 -10.66
N GLN A 703 19.19 -61.90 -11.61
CA GLN A 703 19.36 -60.48 -11.95
C GLN A 703 18.01 -59.84 -12.35
N LYS A 704 17.39 -59.12 -11.42
CA LYS A 704 16.29 -58.18 -11.67
C LYS A 704 16.28 -57.15 -10.52
N HIS A 705 16.62 -55.89 -10.83
CA HIS A 705 16.31 -54.68 -10.03
C HIS A 705 16.91 -54.66 -8.59
N GLN A 706 17.59 -53.64 -8.09
CA GLN A 706 17.64 -52.19 -8.34
C GLN A 706 18.98 -51.64 -7.72
N PRO A 707 19.24 -50.34 -7.46
CA PRO A 707 18.45 -49.12 -7.73
C PRO A 707 19.20 -48.02 -8.52
N GLN A 708 18.42 -47.16 -9.19
CA GLN A 708 18.85 -45.83 -9.66
C GLN A 708 17.81 -44.71 -9.37
N GLN A 709 16.63 -45.09 -8.87
CA GLN A 709 15.44 -44.24 -8.64
C GLN A 709 15.60 -42.97 -7.78
N PRO A 710 16.31 -42.95 -6.63
CA PRO A 710 16.13 -41.91 -5.62
C PRO A 710 16.46 -40.47 -6.03
N GLN A 711 17.06 -40.27 -7.19
CA GLN A 711 17.40 -38.95 -7.74
C GLN A 711 16.30 -38.40 -8.66
N ASP A 712 15.58 -39.27 -9.38
CA ASP A 712 14.48 -38.89 -10.27
C ASP A 712 13.24 -38.49 -9.45
N ASP A 713 12.91 -39.27 -8.41
CA ASP A 713 11.81 -39.00 -7.47
C ASP A 713 11.91 -37.60 -6.83
N GLN A 714 13.14 -37.13 -6.58
CA GLN A 714 13.40 -35.80 -6.03
C GLN A 714 13.21 -34.69 -7.06
N GLN A 715 13.51 -34.94 -8.33
CA GLN A 715 13.35 -33.96 -9.40
C GLN A 715 11.87 -33.68 -9.68
N TRP A 716 10.99 -34.69 -9.56
CA TRP A 716 9.54 -34.51 -9.62
C TRP A 716 9.03 -33.58 -8.51
N LEU A 717 9.43 -33.80 -7.25
CA LEU A 717 9.05 -32.92 -6.14
C LEU A 717 9.48 -31.46 -6.37
N LEU A 718 10.72 -31.25 -6.82
CA LEU A 718 11.26 -29.90 -7.09
C LEU A 718 10.56 -29.20 -8.27
N THR A 719 9.97 -29.97 -9.20
CA THR A 719 9.17 -29.43 -10.31
C THR A 719 7.75 -29.05 -9.88
N CYS A 720 7.21 -29.71 -8.85
CA CYS A 720 5.88 -29.43 -8.30
C CYS A 720 5.87 -28.31 -7.26
N ILE A 721 6.95 -28.10 -6.50
CA ILE A 721 7.04 -27.09 -5.44
C ILE A 721 6.68 -25.66 -5.91
N PRO A 722 7.11 -25.17 -7.09
CA PRO A 722 6.74 -23.82 -7.56
C PRO A 722 5.27 -23.65 -7.98
N GLN A 723 4.46 -24.71 -7.96
CA GLN A 723 3.09 -24.70 -8.46
C GLN A 723 2.08 -24.54 -7.31
N TYR A 724 0.95 -23.87 -7.57
CA TYR A 724 -0.16 -23.78 -6.62
C TYR A 724 -0.90 -25.12 -6.56
N LEU A 725 -0.56 -25.97 -5.57
CA LEU A 725 -1.17 -27.29 -5.40
C LEU A 725 -2.48 -27.26 -4.58
N GLY A 726 -2.87 -26.09 -4.07
CA GLY A 726 -4.13 -25.90 -3.33
C GLY A 726 -4.19 -26.63 -1.98
N PHE A 727 -5.42 -26.97 -1.58
CA PHE A 727 -5.76 -27.51 -0.26
C PHE A 727 -6.71 -28.71 -0.38
N SER A 728 -6.50 -29.72 0.48
CA SER A 728 -7.42 -30.84 0.68
C SER A 728 -8.21 -30.57 1.95
N GLY A 729 -9.45 -30.11 1.81
CA GLY A 729 -10.16 -29.41 2.90
C GLY A 729 -9.36 -28.18 3.34
N SER A 730 -8.99 -28.11 4.62
CA SER A 730 -8.09 -27.08 5.16
C SER A 730 -6.61 -27.47 5.21
N LYS A 731 -6.21 -28.64 4.68
CA LYS A 731 -4.83 -29.15 4.72
C LYS A 731 -4.06 -28.73 3.47
N PRO A 732 -2.92 -28.02 3.56
CA PRO A 732 -2.18 -27.60 2.36
C PRO A 732 -1.52 -28.78 1.63
N VAL A 733 -1.78 -28.94 0.33
CA VAL A 733 -1.36 -30.15 -0.42
C VAL A 733 0.16 -30.23 -0.55
N ALA A 734 0.84 -29.11 -0.83
CA ALA A 734 2.30 -29.08 -0.97
C ALA A 734 3.00 -29.41 0.37
N THR A 735 2.49 -28.94 1.51
CA THR A 735 2.95 -29.38 2.84
C THR A 735 2.92 -30.90 3.00
N LEU A 736 1.76 -31.51 2.74
CA LEU A 736 1.58 -32.96 2.92
C LEU A 736 2.55 -33.74 2.01
N LEU A 737 2.66 -33.32 0.74
CA LEU A 737 3.54 -33.93 -0.25
C LEU A 737 5.02 -33.84 0.15
N ILE A 738 5.50 -32.64 0.53
CA ILE A 738 6.88 -32.41 0.99
C ILE A 738 7.17 -33.26 2.23
N TYR A 739 6.27 -33.27 3.21
CA TYR A 739 6.44 -34.02 4.46
C TYR A 739 6.47 -35.54 4.22
N GLN A 740 5.57 -36.09 3.41
CA GLN A 740 5.56 -37.52 3.07
C GLN A 740 6.81 -37.94 2.28
N CYS A 741 7.26 -37.16 1.29
CA CYS A 741 8.51 -37.43 0.57
C CYS A 741 9.73 -37.45 1.50
N LEU A 742 9.82 -36.49 2.45
CA LEU A 742 10.91 -36.42 3.42
C LEU A 742 10.88 -37.58 4.45
N LEU A 743 9.69 -38.07 4.83
CA LEU A 743 9.53 -39.31 5.60
C LEU A 743 9.98 -40.54 4.80
N HIS A 744 9.49 -40.70 3.57
CA HIS A 744 9.80 -41.83 2.69
C HIS A 744 11.31 -41.97 2.44
N TRP A 745 11.99 -40.86 2.11
CA TRP A 745 13.45 -40.84 1.97
C TRP A 745 14.22 -40.83 3.30
N ARG A 746 13.55 -40.97 4.46
CA ARG A 746 14.09 -40.88 5.82
C ARG A 746 15.02 -39.68 6.06
N SER A 747 14.77 -38.56 5.36
CA SER A 747 15.69 -37.42 5.29
C SER A 747 15.91 -36.74 6.64
N PHE A 748 14.96 -36.85 7.58
CA PHE A 748 15.11 -36.32 8.92
C PHE A 748 16.18 -37.01 9.78
N GLU A 749 16.45 -38.29 9.51
CA GLU A 749 17.40 -39.12 10.27
C GLU A 749 18.82 -39.09 9.66
N ALA A 750 18.97 -38.49 8.47
CA ALA A 750 20.23 -38.46 7.73
C ALA A 750 21.23 -37.47 8.37
N MET A 751 22.46 -37.94 8.64
CA MET A 751 23.53 -37.07 9.15
C MET A 751 24.06 -36.08 8.09
N LYS A 752 23.83 -36.35 6.80
CA LYS A 752 24.10 -35.46 5.67
C LYS A 752 23.02 -35.67 4.60
N THR A 753 22.39 -34.59 4.15
CA THR A 753 21.48 -34.59 3.00
C THR A 753 21.42 -33.16 2.44
N GLY A 754 21.35 -33.03 1.11
CA GLY A 754 21.13 -31.75 0.42
C GLY A 754 19.70 -31.58 -0.10
N VAL A 755 18.77 -32.45 0.32
CA VAL A 755 17.36 -32.41 -0.09
C VAL A 755 16.67 -31.19 0.51
N PHE A 756 16.98 -30.86 1.78
CA PHE A 756 16.44 -29.68 2.46
C PHE A 756 16.82 -28.38 1.74
N ASP A 757 18.09 -28.21 1.36
CA ASP A 757 18.55 -27.02 0.65
C ASP A 757 17.87 -26.86 -0.73
N ARG A 758 17.69 -27.96 -1.47
CA ARG A 758 16.98 -27.94 -2.76
C ARG A 758 15.50 -27.57 -2.60
N ILE A 759 14.82 -28.13 -1.61
CA ILE A 759 13.41 -27.80 -1.30
C ILE A 759 13.29 -26.34 -0.87
N LEU A 760 14.14 -25.88 0.05
CA LEU A 760 14.15 -24.50 0.54
C LEU A 760 14.45 -23.48 -0.58
N HIS A 761 15.35 -23.83 -1.51
CA HIS A 761 15.63 -23.01 -2.69
C HIS A 761 14.43 -22.92 -3.62
N ALA A 762 13.79 -24.05 -3.96
CA ALA A 762 12.59 -24.06 -4.81
C ALA A 762 11.41 -23.29 -4.19
N ILE A 763 11.22 -23.39 -2.87
CA ILE A 763 10.21 -22.61 -2.14
C ILE A 763 10.54 -21.11 -2.17
N ASN A 764 11.79 -20.69 -1.91
CA ASN A 764 12.17 -19.27 -1.98
C ASN A 764 12.01 -18.72 -3.40
N SER A 765 12.40 -19.47 -4.44
CA SER A 765 12.20 -19.06 -5.83
C SER A 765 10.72 -18.89 -6.20
N ALA A 766 9.83 -19.70 -5.63
CA ALA A 766 8.37 -19.54 -5.82
C ALA A 766 7.81 -18.29 -5.10
N ILE A 767 8.31 -17.99 -3.91
CA ILE A 767 7.95 -16.79 -3.13
C ILE A 767 8.50 -15.50 -3.77
N GLU A 768 9.65 -15.59 -4.43
CA GLU A 768 10.33 -14.46 -5.08
C GLU A 768 9.89 -14.22 -6.54
N ALA A 769 9.22 -15.19 -7.17
CA ALA A 769 8.66 -15.05 -8.51
C ALA A 769 7.34 -14.24 -8.54
N GLU A 770 6.49 -14.39 -7.53
CA GLU A 770 5.18 -13.71 -7.44
C GLU A 770 4.97 -13.06 -6.07
N HIS A 771 4.93 -11.74 -6.03
CA HIS A 771 4.58 -10.97 -4.84
C HIS A 771 3.06 -10.71 -4.69
N ASP A 772 2.20 -11.57 -5.25
CA ASP A 772 0.75 -11.50 -5.00
C ASP A 772 0.44 -11.96 -3.56
N VAL A 773 -0.47 -11.23 -2.91
CA VAL A 773 -0.96 -11.52 -1.56
C VAL A 773 -1.53 -12.92 -1.47
N ARG A 774 -2.17 -13.43 -2.53
CA ARG A 774 -2.68 -14.82 -2.58
C ARG A 774 -1.55 -15.84 -2.56
N THR A 775 -0.51 -15.66 -3.38
CA THR A 775 0.65 -16.56 -3.44
C THR A 775 1.44 -16.52 -2.12
N LEU A 776 1.61 -15.34 -1.52
CA LEU A 776 2.21 -15.18 -0.19
C LEU A 776 1.36 -15.85 0.91
N ALA A 777 0.04 -15.68 0.91
CA ALA A 777 -0.85 -16.31 1.88
C ALA A 777 -0.83 -17.85 1.79
N TYR A 778 -0.85 -18.40 0.56
CA TYR A 778 -0.66 -19.83 0.32
C TYR A 778 0.68 -20.34 0.88
N TRP A 779 1.77 -19.63 0.65
CA TRP A 779 3.08 -20.00 1.21
C TRP A 779 3.10 -19.90 2.74
N LEU A 780 2.51 -18.87 3.33
CA LEU A 780 2.43 -18.73 4.79
C LEU A 780 1.72 -19.93 5.45
N SER A 781 0.62 -20.40 4.85
CA SER A 781 -0.10 -21.60 5.29
C SER A 781 0.74 -22.87 5.14
N ASN A 782 1.38 -23.07 3.99
CA ASN A 782 2.18 -24.26 3.72
C ASN A 782 3.41 -24.35 4.64
N LEU A 783 4.10 -23.23 4.85
CA LEU A 783 5.26 -23.13 5.74
C LEU A 783 4.87 -23.36 7.20
N SER A 784 3.77 -22.76 7.66
CA SER A 784 3.26 -22.95 9.02
C SER A 784 2.89 -24.41 9.28
N ALA A 785 2.10 -25.01 8.38
CA ALA A 785 1.68 -26.41 8.48
C ALA A 785 2.88 -27.37 8.46
N LEU A 786 3.86 -27.16 7.57
CA LEU A 786 5.06 -27.97 7.48
C LEU A 786 5.90 -27.87 8.76
N THR A 787 6.12 -26.66 9.27
CA THR A 787 6.93 -26.43 10.47
C THR A 787 6.27 -27.04 11.71
N VAL A 788 4.93 -26.97 11.82
CA VAL A 788 4.17 -27.62 12.89
C VAL A 788 4.21 -29.16 12.78
N LEU A 789 4.13 -29.74 11.57
CA LEU A 789 4.34 -31.18 11.37
C LEU A 789 5.75 -31.62 11.80
N LEU A 790 6.81 -30.90 11.40
CA LEU A 790 8.19 -31.18 11.83
C LEU A 790 8.33 -31.09 13.35
N GLN A 791 7.84 -30.01 13.95
CA GLN A 791 7.88 -29.77 15.40
C GLN A 791 7.14 -30.85 16.21
N ARG A 792 6.05 -31.42 15.67
CA ARG A 792 5.29 -32.53 16.30
C ARG A 792 5.88 -33.92 16.00
N SER A 793 6.67 -34.07 14.95
CA SER A 793 7.33 -35.34 14.56
C SER A 793 8.67 -35.56 15.27
N PHE A 794 9.41 -34.49 15.54
CA PHE A 794 10.77 -34.59 16.10
C PHE A 794 10.72 -34.97 17.59
N LYS A 795 11.45 -36.03 17.95
CA LYS A 795 11.60 -36.48 19.34
C LYS A 795 12.21 -35.37 20.21
N THR A 796 11.39 -34.75 21.06
CA THR A 796 11.89 -33.81 22.08
C THR A 796 12.60 -34.59 23.18
N THR A 797 13.93 -34.48 23.24
CA THR A 797 14.75 -35.04 24.32
C THR A 797 14.44 -34.36 25.66
N ARG A 798 13.36 -34.80 26.32
CA ARG A 798 13.07 -34.43 27.72
C ARG A 798 14.16 -35.02 28.61
N THR A 799 15.11 -34.17 29.01
CA THR A 799 15.94 -34.41 30.20
C THR A 799 15.04 -34.62 31.40
N THR A 800 14.91 -35.87 31.83
CA THR A 800 14.08 -36.23 32.98
C THR A 800 14.67 -35.61 34.24
N LEU A 801 13.99 -34.62 34.81
CA LEU A 801 14.25 -34.08 36.15
C LEU A 801 13.83 -35.10 37.23
N SER A 802 14.49 -36.26 37.22
CA SER A 802 14.32 -37.33 38.20
C SER A 802 15.04 -36.96 39.49
N THR A 803 14.28 -36.46 40.46
CA THR A 803 14.79 -36.07 41.78
C THR A 803 15.49 -37.25 42.48
N PRO A 804 16.78 -37.15 42.86
CA PRO A 804 17.50 -38.26 43.48
C PRO A 804 17.12 -38.42 44.96
N GLN A 805 16.00 -39.10 45.22
CA GLN A 805 15.55 -39.40 46.59
C GLN A 805 16.42 -40.52 47.21
N ARG A 806 16.85 -40.33 48.46
CA ARG A 806 17.86 -41.17 49.13
C ARG A 806 17.35 -42.55 49.57
N ARG A 807 18.32 -43.45 49.75
CA ARG A 807 18.28 -44.83 50.33
C ARG A 807 17.92 -45.90 49.29
N ARG A 808 18.53 -47.10 49.29
CA ARG A 808 19.43 -47.72 50.31
C ARG A 808 20.44 -48.65 49.61
N PHE A 809 21.70 -48.69 50.05
CA PHE A 809 22.64 -49.75 49.67
C PHE A 809 22.37 -51.03 50.46
N SER A 810 22.60 -52.18 49.82
CA SER A 810 22.91 -53.47 50.46
C SER A 810 23.71 -54.30 49.44
N SER A 811 24.72 -55.04 49.90
CA SER A 811 25.68 -55.74 49.03
C SER A 811 25.34 -57.22 48.84
N GLU A 812 26.09 -57.84 47.92
CA GLU A 812 26.52 -59.27 47.84
C GLU A 812 26.11 -60.01 46.55
N ARG A 813 26.86 -60.98 46.01
CA ARG A 813 28.33 -61.27 45.99
C ARG A 813 28.59 -62.46 45.04
N THR A 814 29.78 -62.50 44.41
CA THR A 814 30.50 -63.72 43.95
C THR A 814 30.07 -64.58 42.73
N PHE A 815 31.13 -65.03 42.04
CA PHE A 815 31.31 -66.25 41.22
C PHE A 815 30.93 -66.33 39.73
N HIS A 816 31.68 -67.19 39.03
CA HIS A 816 31.74 -67.40 37.58
C HIS A 816 31.00 -68.70 37.18
N THR A 817 30.55 -68.82 35.92
CA THR A 817 30.87 -69.97 35.03
C THR A 817 30.37 -69.73 33.58
N SER A 818 31.04 -70.39 32.64
CA SER A 818 30.98 -70.29 31.18
C SER A 818 29.73 -70.89 30.48
N GLN A 819 29.76 -70.84 29.13
CA GLN A 819 29.08 -71.69 28.13
C GLN A 819 27.81 -71.15 27.43
N THR A 820 28.06 -70.47 26.30
CA THR A 820 27.64 -70.86 24.94
C THR A 820 26.32 -71.63 24.74
N SER A 821 25.40 -71.06 23.96
CA SER A 821 25.11 -71.52 22.58
C SER A 821 24.19 -70.55 21.82
N ASN A 822 24.25 -70.58 20.48
CA ASN A 822 23.34 -69.83 19.60
C ASN A 822 22.00 -70.56 19.44
N ALA A 823 20.88 -69.83 19.31
CA ALA A 823 20.02 -69.83 18.11
C ALA A 823 18.63 -69.18 18.33
N GLY A 824 18.17 -68.41 17.34
CA GLY A 824 16.74 -68.31 16.99
C GLY A 824 15.92 -67.13 17.53
N LEU A 825 15.04 -66.64 16.64
CA LEU A 825 13.77 -65.95 16.92
C LEU A 825 13.78 -64.62 17.71
N ALA A 826 14.18 -63.54 17.03
CA ALA A 826 13.62 -62.19 17.25
C ALA A 826 13.55 -61.38 15.93
N TYR A 827 13.17 -62.05 14.83
CA TYR A 827 12.94 -61.40 13.53
C TYR A 827 11.43 -61.14 13.38
N LEU A 828 10.92 -60.03 13.93
CA LEU A 828 9.53 -59.59 13.80
C LEU A 828 9.38 -58.12 14.23
N GLY A 829 8.55 -57.36 13.51
CA GLY A 829 7.96 -56.11 13.99
C GLY A 829 8.89 -54.90 14.13
N GLY A 830 9.20 -54.23 13.02
CA GLY A 830 9.69 -52.84 13.02
C GLY A 830 8.58 -51.85 13.39
N GLN A 831 7.97 -52.01 14.57
CA GLN A 831 6.72 -51.35 14.93
C GLN A 831 6.95 -49.86 15.24
N SER A 832 6.43 -49.00 14.36
CA SER A 832 6.50 -47.54 14.52
C SER A 832 5.85 -47.13 15.83
N VAL A 833 6.62 -46.50 16.73
CA VAL A 833 6.10 -45.90 17.95
C VAL A 833 5.40 -44.60 17.57
N VAL A 834 4.11 -44.73 17.25
CA VAL A 834 3.18 -43.62 17.09
C VAL A 834 3.21 -42.79 18.36
N GLY A 835 3.50 -41.49 18.23
CA GLY A 835 3.51 -40.58 19.37
C GLY A 835 2.11 -40.35 19.93
N ALA A 836 2.02 -39.70 21.10
CA ALA A 836 0.75 -39.24 21.70
C ALA A 836 0.01 -38.14 20.89
N THR A 837 0.31 -38.02 19.59
CA THR A 837 -0.16 -37.04 18.61
C THR A 837 -0.52 -37.70 17.27
N GLY A 838 -0.53 -39.04 17.18
CA GLY A 838 -0.85 -39.78 15.95
C GLY A 838 0.26 -39.81 14.88
N LEU A 839 1.28 -38.97 15.00
CA LEU A 839 2.38 -38.87 14.02
C LEU A 839 3.57 -39.81 14.33
N PRO A 840 4.37 -40.20 13.31
CA PRO A 840 5.61 -40.95 13.51
C PRO A 840 6.63 -40.13 14.31
N GLN A 841 7.17 -40.68 15.41
CA GLN A 841 8.24 -40.02 16.16
C GLN A 841 9.63 -40.31 15.55
N VAL A 842 10.28 -39.28 15.03
CA VAL A 842 11.55 -39.37 14.31
C VAL A 842 12.70 -38.74 15.11
N GLU A 843 13.88 -39.36 15.08
CA GLU A 843 15.08 -38.81 15.74
C GLU A 843 15.84 -37.86 14.79
N ALA A 844 15.36 -36.62 14.73
CA ALA A 844 15.89 -35.59 13.83
C ALA A 844 17.38 -35.30 14.07
N LYS A 845 18.18 -35.36 13.00
CA LYS A 845 19.59 -34.94 13.01
C LYS A 845 19.74 -33.46 12.64
N TYR A 846 20.94 -32.92 12.80
CA TYR A 846 21.24 -31.49 12.60
C TYR A 846 20.69 -30.88 11.29
N PRO A 847 20.79 -31.50 10.10
CA PRO A 847 20.24 -30.92 8.87
C PRO A 847 18.71 -30.69 8.94
N ALA A 848 17.97 -31.58 9.60
CA ALA A 848 16.52 -31.49 9.76
C ALA A 848 16.11 -30.44 10.80
N LEU A 849 16.93 -30.25 11.84
CA LEU A 849 16.75 -29.19 12.84
C LEU A 849 17.04 -27.81 12.22
N LEU A 850 18.07 -27.71 11.38
CA LEU A 850 18.41 -26.50 10.61
C LEU A 850 17.30 -26.15 9.60
N PHE A 851 16.84 -27.13 8.82
CA PHE A 851 15.71 -26.95 7.89
C PHE A 851 14.46 -26.43 8.60
N LYS A 852 14.12 -26.98 9.78
CA LYS A 852 13.00 -26.49 10.57
C LYS A 852 13.20 -25.03 11.03
N GLN A 853 14.41 -24.61 11.38
CA GLN A 853 14.68 -23.20 11.70
C GLN A 853 14.53 -22.31 10.46
N GLN A 854 15.13 -22.70 9.33
CA GLN A 854 15.03 -21.96 8.06
C GLN A 854 13.57 -21.79 7.59
N LEU A 855 12.68 -22.74 7.90
CA LEU A 855 11.25 -22.61 7.66
C LEU A 855 10.57 -21.59 8.60
N VAL A 856 11.00 -21.45 9.86
CA VAL A 856 10.55 -20.37 10.75
C VAL A 856 10.99 -19.01 10.22
N ASP A 857 12.28 -18.87 9.89
CA ASP A 857 12.85 -17.65 9.32
C ASP A 857 12.09 -17.24 8.02
N LEU A 858 11.61 -18.23 7.26
CA LEU A 858 10.81 -18.02 6.05
C LEU A 858 9.32 -17.72 6.32
N ILE A 859 8.72 -18.25 7.40
CA ILE A 859 7.41 -17.80 7.90
C ILE A 859 7.47 -16.31 8.26
N GLU A 860 8.52 -15.89 8.96
CA GLU A 860 8.74 -14.50 9.36
C GLU A 860 8.94 -13.59 8.14
N LYS A 861 9.76 -14.00 7.17
CA LYS A 861 9.92 -13.32 5.87
C LYS A 861 8.60 -13.16 5.11
N VAL A 862 7.80 -14.22 4.96
CA VAL A 862 6.52 -14.19 4.23
C VAL A 862 5.46 -13.36 4.96
N TYR A 863 5.36 -13.50 6.28
CA TYR A 863 4.50 -12.66 7.11
C TYR A 863 4.87 -11.18 6.98
N GLY A 864 6.17 -10.85 7.01
CA GLY A 864 6.68 -9.50 6.80
C GLY A 864 6.25 -8.92 5.45
N MET A 865 6.42 -9.66 4.35
CA MET A 865 6.00 -9.22 3.02
C MET A 865 4.48 -8.99 2.90
N ILE A 866 3.65 -9.82 3.55
CA ILE A 866 2.19 -9.58 3.62
C ILE A 866 1.89 -8.31 4.43
N SER A 867 2.54 -8.14 5.59
CA SER A 867 2.38 -6.96 6.45
C SER A 867 2.74 -5.68 5.69
N ASP A 868 3.92 -5.63 5.07
CA ASP A 868 4.39 -4.48 4.28
C ASP A 868 3.50 -4.18 3.07
N SER A 869 2.87 -5.19 2.46
CA SER A 869 1.87 -4.99 1.40
C SER A 869 0.63 -4.25 1.94
N VAL A 870 0.09 -4.66 3.09
CA VAL A 870 -1.00 -3.94 3.77
C VAL A 870 -0.55 -2.52 4.16
N LYS A 871 0.65 -2.36 4.77
CA LYS A 871 1.20 -1.04 5.14
C LYS A 871 1.23 -0.12 3.92
N LYS A 872 1.73 -0.61 2.77
CA LYS A 872 1.88 0.13 1.53
C LYS A 872 0.55 0.62 0.93
N GLU A 873 -0.52 -0.18 1.00
CA GLU A 873 -1.86 0.23 0.55
C GLU A 873 -2.53 1.22 1.52
N LEU A 874 -2.34 1.05 2.84
CA LEU A 874 -2.99 1.89 3.85
C LEU A 874 -2.34 3.27 4.02
N ASN A 875 -1.01 3.37 3.94
CA ASN A 875 -0.26 4.62 4.15
C ASN A 875 -0.81 5.86 3.43
N PRO A 876 -1.15 5.84 2.12
CA PRO A 876 -1.71 6.99 1.42
C PRO A 876 -3.16 7.28 1.83
N LEU A 877 -3.97 6.26 2.12
CA LEU A 877 -5.35 6.45 2.58
C LEU A 877 -5.38 7.09 3.97
N LEU A 878 -4.49 6.67 4.86
CA LEU A 878 -4.32 7.23 6.21
C LEU A 878 -3.89 8.70 6.22
N GLU A 879 -3.31 9.21 5.13
CA GLU A 879 -2.98 10.63 4.99
C GLU A 879 -4.23 11.49 4.71
N LEU A 880 -5.18 10.94 3.95
CA LEU A 880 -6.46 11.58 3.63
C LEU A 880 -7.50 11.42 4.77
N CYS A 881 -7.27 10.49 5.70
CA CYS A 881 -8.17 10.22 6.82
C CYS A 881 -7.98 11.14 8.04
N ILE A 882 -6.89 11.92 8.13
CA ILE A 882 -6.57 12.73 9.34
C ILE A 882 -7.15 14.15 9.34
N GLN A 883 -7.74 14.59 8.22
CA GLN A 883 -8.32 15.93 8.07
C GLN A 883 -9.69 15.87 7.41
N ASP A 884 -10.71 16.48 8.03
CA ASP A 884 -12.05 16.63 7.48
C ASP A 884 -11.99 17.42 6.15
N PRO A 885 -12.45 16.86 5.02
CA PRO A 885 -12.42 17.51 3.70
C PRO A 885 -13.06 18.91 3.67
N ARG A 886 -14.00 19.20 4.58
CA ARG A 886 -14.69 20.50 4.69
C ARG A 886 -13.79 21.60 5.24
N THR A 887 -12.66 21.28 5.88
CA THR A 887 -11.71 22.26 6.43
C THR A 887 -10.76 22.84 5.37
N SER A 888 -10.59 22.15 4.23
CA SER A 888 -9.67 22.55 3.16
C SER A 888 -10.20 23.71 2.30
N HIS A 889 -11.52 23.93 2.28
CA HIS A 889 -12.17 25.02 1.56
C HIS A 889 -12.73 26.04 2.56
N SER A 890 -12.08 27.19 2.67
CA SER A 890 -12.49 28.23 3.61
C SER A 890 -13.75 28.99 3.14
N ASN A 891 -14.60 29.33 4.11
CA ASN A 891 -15.54 30.45 4.05
C ASN A 891 -16.74 30.40 3.07
N LEU A 892 -17.45 29.28 2.93
CA LEU A 892 -18.87 29.32 2.50
C LEU A 892 -19.82 28.45 3.36
N ALA A 893 -20.96 29.05 3.73
CA ALA A 893 -22.21 28.49 4.24
C ALA A 893 -22.19 27.22 5.14
N LYS A 894 -22.49 27.39 6.43
CA LYS A 894 -22.98 26.29 7.30
C LYS A 894 -24.35 25.79 6.77
N SER A 895 -24.38 24.65 6.08
CA SER A 895 -25.62 23.98 5.64
C SER A 895 -25.84 22.68 6.41
N ASN A 896 -26.89 22.63 7.23
CA ASN A 896 -27.27 21.44 7.98
C ASN A 896 -28.07 20.49 7.07
N THR A 897 -27.43 19.42 6.58
CA THR A 897 -28.08 18.34 5.82
C THR A 897 -27.79 16.99 6.48
N ASN A 898 -28.84 16.22 6.77
CA ASN A 898 -28.76 15.02 7.58
C ASN A 898 -28.42 13.76 6.76
N GLY A 899 -27.65 12.84 7.34
CA GLY A 899 -27.50 11.45 6.92
C GLY A 899 -26.69 11.23 5.64
N LEU A 900 -27.27 11.53 4.47
CA LEU A 900 -26.73 11.09 3.17
C LEU A 900 -25.34 11.68 2.82
N GLY A 901 -25.01 12.86 3.35
CA GLY A 901 -23.69 13.48 3.13
C GLY A 901 -22.52 12.78 3.83
N GLN A 902 -22.76 11.90 4.81
CA GLN A 902 -21.68 11.29 5.62
C GLN A 902 -20.91 10.20 4.87
N GLN A 903 -21.54 9.42 3.99
CA GLN A 903 -20.83 8.38 3.23
C GLN A 903 -19.77 8.96 2.28
N ASN A 904 -20.07 10.08 1.60
CA ASN A 904 -19.09 10.76 0.75
C ASN A 904 -17.95 11.40 1.57
N GLN A 905 -18.21 11.82 2.82
CA GLN A 905 -17.17 12.34 3.71
C GLN A 905 -16.25 11.22 4.22
N LEU A 906 -16.79 10.03 4.50
CA LEU A 906 -16.03 8.86 5.00
C LEU A 906 -15.42 7.98 3.89
N ALA A 907 -15.42 8.42 2.62
CA ALA A 907 -14.97 7.61 1.49
C ALA A 907 -13.55 7.03 1.65
N HIS A 908 -12.61 7.79 2.22
CA HIS A 908 -11.25 7.30 2.49
C HIS A 908 -11.21 6.22 3.60
N TRP A 909 -12.01 6.39 4.66
CA TRP A 909 -12.14 5.41 5.74
C TRP A 909 -12.81 4.11 5.26
N LEU A 910 -13.84 4.22 4.44
CA LEU A 910 -14.49 3.07 3.80
C LEU A 910 -13.53 2.35 2.83
N SER A 911 -12.61 3.07 2.19
CA SER A 911 -11.54 2.45 1.41
C SER A 911 -10.54 1.67 2.28
N ILE A 912 -10.19 2.16 3.48
CA ILE A 912 -9.36 1.41 4.45
C ILE A 912 -10.09 0.14 4.88
N VAL A 913 -11.36 0.23 5.26
CA VAL A 913 -12.20 -0.93 5.62
C VAL A 913 -12.23 -1.97 4.48
N LYS A 914 -12.34 -1.52 3.23
CA LYS A 914 -12.31 -2.40 2.05
C LYS A 914 -10.95 -3.11 1.88
N VAL A 915 -9.82 -2.42 2.07
CA VAL A 915 -8.49 -3.04 2.05
C VAL A 915 -8.38 -4.11 3.14
N LEU A 916 -8.74 -3.77 4.39
CA LEU A 916 -8.71 -4.70 5.51
C LEU A 916 -9.57 -5.95 5.26
N ALA A 917 -10.78 -5.77 4.72
CA ALA A 917 -11.67 -6.87 4.33
C ALA A 917 -11.05 -7.76 3.23
N ASN A 918 -10.54 -7.17 2.15
CA ASN A 918 -9.90 -7.92 1.05
C ASN A 918 -8.77 -8.83 1.55
N TYR A 919 -7.88 -8.31 2.41
CA TYR A 919 -6.78 -9.10 2.97
C TYR A 919 -7.29 -10.19 3.91
N LEU A 920 -8.27 -9.90 4.76
CA LEU A 920 -8.88 -10.90 5.66
C LEU A 920 -9.49 -12.06 4.86
N ASP A 921 -10.18 -11.78 3.75
CA ASP A 921 -10.82 -12.79 2.92
C ASP A 921 -9.80 -13.60 2.11
N VAL A 922 -8.71 -12.99 1.60
CA VAL A 922 -7.60 -13.72 0.95
C VAL A 922 -6.87 -14.63 1.94
N LEU A 923 -6.63 -14.18 3.17
CA LEU A 923 -5.98 -14.98 4.22
C LEU A 923 -6.87 -16.16 4.67
N LYS A 924 -8.19 -15.93 4.83
CA LYS A 924 -9.18 -16.99 5.10
C LYS A 924 -9.25 -18.01 3.96
N ALA A 925 -9.32 -17.55 2.71
CA ALA A 925 -9.44 -18.41 1.53
C ALA A 925 -8.20 -19.29 1.26
N ASN A 926 -7.04 -18.93 1.82
CA ASN A 926 -5.82 -19.75 1.79
C ASN A 926 -5.54 -20.43 3.14
N HIS A 927 -6.54 -20.53 4.03
CA HIS A 927 -6.46 -21.23 5.32
C HIS A 927 -5.27 -20.84 6.21
N VAL A 928 -4.89 -19.54 6.20
CA VAL A 928 -3.79 -19.04 7.04
C VAL A 928 -4.15 -19.22 8.52
N PRO A 929 -3.24 -19.75 9.37
CA PRO A 929 -3.51 -19.94 10.79
C PRO A 929 -4.06 -18.68 11.46
N SER A 930 -5.20 -18.80 12.15
CA SER A 930 -5.94 -17.64 12.68
C SER A 930 -5.10 -16.78 13.64
N ILE A 931 -4.15 -17.38 14.37
CA ILE A 931 -3.18 -16.64 15.20
C ILE A 931 -2.31 -15.66 14.37
N LEU A 932 -1.88 -16.02 13.16
CA LEU A 932 -1.05 -15.15 12.32
C LEU A 932 -1.88 -14.01 11.75
N VAL A 933 -3.10 -14.30 11.30
CA VAL A 933 -4.06 -13.31 10.81
C VAL A 933 -4.46 -12.33 11.93
N HIS A 934 -4.70 -12.83 13.14
CA HIS A 934 -4.98 -12.03 14.33
C HIS A 934 -3.83 -11.09 14.67
N LYS A 935 -2.61 -11.61 14.69
CA LYS A 935 -1.40 -10.85 15.00
C LYS A 935 -1.10 -9.79 13.91
N LEU A 936 -1.38 -10.11 12.65
CA LEU A 936 -1.33 -9.15 11.54
C LEU A 936 -2.30 -8.00 11.76
N PHE A 937 -3.59 -8.25 12.01
CA PHE A 937 -4.55 -7.16 12.17
C PHE A 937 -4.34 -6.34 13.45
N VAL A 938 -3.83 -6.94 14.53
CA VAL A 938 -3.35 -6.19 15.72
C VAL A 938 -2.18 -5.27 15.36
N GLN A 939 -1.18 -5.75 14.60
CA GLN A 939 -0.04 -4.94 14.17
C GLN A 939 -0.45 -3.81 13.21
N ILE A 940 -1.37 -4.09 12.27
CA ILE A 940 -1.90 -3.09 11.35
C ILE A 940 -2.76 -2.04 12.08
N PHE A 941 -3.59 -2.43 13.06
CA PHE A 941 -4.32 -1.46 13.88
C PHE A 941 -3.38 -0.63 14.75
N SER A 942 -2.28 -1.20 15.24
CA SER A 942 -1.22 -0.45 15.93
C SER A 942 -0.52 0.54 15.00
N LEU A 943 -0.30 0.21 13.73
CA LEU A 943 0.24 1.14 12.73
C LEU A 943 -0.72 2.31 12.45
N ILE A 944 -2.02 2.02 12.30
CA ILE A 944 -3.06 3.03 12.12
C ILE A 944 -3.09 3.99 13.31
N ASP A 945 -3.00 3.45 14.54
CA ASP A 945 -2.89 4.23 15.78
C ASP A 945 -1.67 5.17 15.75
N VAL A 946 -0.47 4.61 15.54
CA VAL A 946 0.80 5.35 15.46
C VAL A 946 0.76 6.46 14.41
N GLN A 947 0.31 6.15 13.18
CA GLN A 947 0.32 7.14 12.09
C GLN A 947 -0.68 8.27 12.30
N LEU A 948 -1.94 7.96 12.65
CA LEU A 948 -2.96 8.99 12.83
C LEU A 948 -2.64 9.84 14.07
N PHE A 949 -2.20 9.22 15.16
CA PHE A 949 -1.84 9.94 16.38
C PHE A 949 -0.61 10.84 16.18
N ASN A 950 0.45 10.36 15.52
CA ASN A 950 1.62 11.19 15.23
C ASN A 950 1.26 12.35 14.29
N ARG A 951 0.46 12.11 13.24
CA ARG A 951 -0.03 13.18 12.34
C ARG A 951 -0.86 14.23 13.11
N LEU A 952 -1.70 13.81 14.06
CA LEU A 952 -2.46 14.69 14.97
C LEU A 952 -1.56 15.51 15.91
N LEU A 953 -0.49 14.94 16.47
CA LEU A 953 0.46 15.65 17.33
C LEU A 953 1.35 16.68 16.58
N LEU A 954 1.50 16.51 15.27
CA LEU A 954 2.31 17.40 14.42
C LEU A 954 1.51 18.57 13.83
N ARG A 955 0.22 18.37 13.53
CA ARG A 955 -0.63 19.32 12.77
C ARG A 955 -1.67 19.99 13.67
N ARG A 956 -1.69 21.33 13.73
CA ARG A 956 -2.59 22.08 14.63
C ARG A 956 -4.04 22.01 14.14
N GLU A 957 -4.23 22.08 12.83
CA GLU A 957 -5.50 22.00 12.12
C GLU A 957 -6.21 20.64 12.33
N CYS A 958 -5.48 19.58 12.67
CA CYS A 958 -6.06 18.28 13.01
C CYS A 958 -6.66 18.22 14.43
N CYS A 959 -6.35 19.20 15.30
CA CYS A 959 -6.81 19.26 16.69
C CYS A 959 -8.06 20.12 16.90
N SER A 960 -9.04 20.05 15.99
CA SER A 960 -10.33 20.74 16.14
C SER A 960 -11.44 19.82 16.70
N PHE A 961 -12.56 20.40 17.11
CA PHE A 961 -13.76 19.63 17.47
C PHE A 961 -14.34 18.92 16.23
N SER A 962 -14.47 19.64 15.11
CA SER A 962 -14.98 19.08 13.84
C SER A 962 -14.15 17.91 13.33
N ASN A 963 -12.82 18.03 13.36
CA ASN A 963 -11.91 16.98 12.93
C ASN A 963 -11.91 15.79 13.91
N GLY A 964 -12.08 16.07 15.22
CA GLY A 964 -12.36 15.05 16.21
C GLY A 964 -13.57 14.19 15.83
N GLU A 965 -14.72 14.80 15.54
CA GLU A 965 -15.93 14.06 15.12
C GLU A 965 -15.74 13.30 13.80
N TYR A 966 -15.04 13.88 12.81
CA TYR A 966 -14.71 13.20 11.55
C TYR A 966 -13.86 11.94 11.76
N VAL A 967 -12.74 12.05 12.48
CA VAL A 967 -11.87 10.91 12.78
C VAL A 967 -12.60 9.90 13.68
N LYS A 968 -13.46 10.36 14.59
CA LYS A 968 -14.28 9.48 15.45
C LYS A 968 -15.26 8.62 14.65
N ALA A 969 -15.92 9.21 13.66
CA ALA A 969 -16.80 8.47 12.75
C ALA A 969 -16.01 7.45 11.91
N GLY A 970 -14.83 7.82 11.40
CA GLY A 970 -13.93 6.90 10.71
C GLY A 970 -13.42 5.73 11.57
N LEU A 971 -13.07 6.00 12.83
CA LEU A 971 -12.71 4.96 13.81
C LEU A 971 -13.91 4.04 14.15
N ALA A 972 -15.15 4.53 14.07
CA ALA A 972 -16.34 3.70 14.28
C ALA A 972 -16.53 2.68 13.13
N GLU A 973 -16.21 3.05 11.89
CA GLU A 973 -16.19 2.10 10.76
C GLU A 973 -15.11 1.02 10.93
N LEU A 974 -13.90 1.39 11.39
CA LEU A 974 -12.86 0.41 11.75
C LEU A 974 -13.29 -0.51 12.90
N LYS A 975 -14.02 0.01 13.90
CA LYS A 975 -14.58 -0.80 14.98
C LYS A 975 -15.61 -1.80 14.44
N HIS A 976 -16.56 -1.35 13.64
CA HIS A 976 -17.60 -2.20 13.06
C HIS A 976 -16.99 -3.31 12.18
N TRP A 977 -15.94 -3.01 11.42
CA TRP A 977 -15.15 -4.03 10.72
C TRP A 977 -14.50 -5.02 11.69
N SER A 978 -13.86 -4.54 12.76
CA SER A 978 -13.16 -5.39 13.75
C SER A 978 -14.12 -6.29 14.55
N ASP A 979 -15.33 -5.81 14.86
CA ASP A 979 -16.39 -6.59 15.50
C ASP A 979 -16.91 -7.67 14.53
N ASN A 980 -17.13 -7.33 13.25
CA ASN A 980 -17.63 -8.25 12.21
C ASN A 980 -16.57 -9.26 11.70
N ALA A 981 -15.28 -8.93 11.78
CA ALA A 981 -14.17 -9.78 11.33
C ALA A 981 -14.02 -11.10 12.13
N THR A 982 -14.83 -11.28 13.18
CA THR A 982 -14.85 -12.35 14.19
C THR A 982 -13.70 -12.28 15.20
N ARG A 983 -13.99 -12.75 16.43
CA ARG A 983 -13.05 -12.66 17.55
C ARG A 983 -11.73 -13.43 17.31
N GLU A 984 -11.75 -14.50 16.53
CA GLU A 984 -10.52 -15.24 16.21
C GLU A 984 -9.55 -14.42 15.33
N PHE A 985 -10.03 -13.70 14.31
CA PHE A 985 -9.17 -12.98 13.37
C PHE A 985 -8.91 -11.50 13.72
N ALA A 986 -9.75 -10.86 14.56
CA ALA A 986 -9.58 -9.43 14.89
C ALA A 986 -9.89 -9.07 16.36
N GLY A 987 -10.17 -10.04 17.23
CA GLY A 987 -10.75 -9.84 18.57
C GLY A 987 -9.88 -9.14 19.62
N SER A 988 -8.73 -8.58 19.26
CA SER A 988 -7.98 -7.60 20.08
C SER A 988 -7.35 -6.46 19.26
N ALA A 989 -7.75 -6.30 17.99
CA ALA A 989 -7.19 -5.27 17.10
C ALA A 989 -7.69 -3.87 17.50
N TRP A 990 -8.95 -3.74 17.91
CA TRP A 990 -9.53 -2.48 18.39
C TRP A 990 -8.77 -1.87 19.58
N GLU A 991 -8.24 -2.69 20.48
CA GLU A 991 -7.44 -2.29 21.63
C GLU A 991 -6.08 -1.67 21.24
N ALA A 992 -5.60 -1.90 20.01
CA ALA A 992 -4.39 -1.26 19.50
C ALA A 992 -4.61 0.21 19.10
N LEU A 993 -5.82 0.61 18.69
CA LEU A 993 -6.21 2.01 18.34
C LEU A 993 -6.35 2.94 19.56
N LYS A 994 -5.61 2.69 20.64
CA LYS A 994 -5.84 3.32 21.95
C LYS A 994 -5.40 4.79 22.02
N HIS A 995 -4.31 5.19 21.36
CA HIS A 995 -3.81 6.57 21.50
C HIS A 995 -4.60 7.54 20.61
N ILE A 996 -4.87 7.17 19.34
CA ILE A 996 -5.72 7.99 18.46
C ILE A 996 -7.14 8.08 19.02
N ARG A 997 -7.73 6.98 19.50
CA ARG A 997 -9.08 6.99 20.06
C ARG A 997 -9.19 7.89 21.30
N GLN A 998 -8.24 7.80 22.24
CA GLN A 998 -8.28 8.66 23.43
C GLN A 998 -8.01 10.13 23.11
N ALA A 999 -7.13 10.43 22.15
CA ALA A 999 -6.92 11.79 21.65
C ALA A 999 -8.20 12.36 21.02
N VAL A 1000 -8.88 11.57 20.19
CA VAL A 1000 -10.13 11.94 19.52
C VAL A 1000 -11.30 12.07 20.50
N ASP A 1001 -11.46 11.14 21.44
CA ASP A 1001 -12.45 11.25 22.51
C ASP A 1001 -12.20 12.51 23.37
N PHE A 1002 -10.94 12.86 23.64
CA PHE A 1002 -10.60 14.15 24.25
C PHE A 1002 -11.02 15.34 23.37
N LEU A 1003 -10.70 15.35 22.06
CA LEU A 1003 -11.10 16.43 21.13
C LEU A 1003 -12.64 16.61 21.10
N VAL A 1004 -13.42 15.54 21.23
CA VAL A 1004 -14.88 15.55 21.11
C VAL A 1004 -15.62 15.85 22.43
N ILE A 1005 -15.02 15.68 23.61
CA ILE A 1005 -15.72 15.92 24.88
C ILE A 1005 -16.24 17.37 25.00
N SER A 1006 -17.55 17.52 25.26
CA SER A 1006 -18.21 18.82 25.40
C SER A 1006 -17.98 19.50 26.76
N LEU A 1007 -17.55 18.74 27.78
CA LEU A 1007 -17.41 19.19 29.17
C LEU A 1007 -15.96 19.54 29.58
N LYS A 1008 -15.06 19.84 28.63
CA LYS A 1008 -13.68 20.29 28.89
C LYS A 1008 -13.53 21.41 29.93
N PRO A 1009 -14.43 22.42 30.05
CA PRO A 1009 -14.30 23.47 31.06
C PRO A 1009 -14.59 22.99 32.49
N MET A 1010 -15.26 21.84 32.66
CA MET A 1010 -15.83 21.35 33.93
C MET A 1010 -15.14 20.08 34.47
N ARG A 1011 -14.03 19.65 33.84
CA ARG A 1011 -13.31 18.41 34.16
C ARG A 1011 -11.92 18.70 34.73
N THR A 1012 -11.53 18.02 35.80
CA THR A 1012 -10.17 18.13 36.35
C THR A 1012 -9.15 17.29 35.56
N LEU A 1013 -7.86 17.57 35.72
CA LEU A 1013 -6.78 16.78 35.10
C LEU A 1013 -6.84 15.30 35.53
N ARG A 1014 -7.25 15.03 36.77
CA ARG A 1014 -7.40 13.66 37.28
C ARG A 1014 -8.52 12.92 36.58
N GLU A 1015 -9.68 13.56 36.39
CA GLU A 1015 -10.80 12.96 35.64
C GLU A 1015 -10.45 12.74 34.17
N ILE A 1016 -9.81 13.69 33.50
CA ILE A 1016 -9.43 13.52 32.09
C ILE A 1016 -8.40 12.39 31.94
N ARG A 1017 -7.42 12.25 32.84
CA ARG A 1017 -6.45 11.13 32.79
C ARG A 1017 -7.07 9.78 33.18
N ALA A 1018 -8.02 9.76 34.12
CA ALA A 1018 -8.64 8.52 34.60
C ALA A 1018 -9.77 8.02 33.69
N ASP A 1019 -10.62 8.90 33.18
CA ASP A 1019 -11.86 8.53 32.47
C ASP A 1019 -11.67 8.51 30.94
N VAL A 1020 -10.63 9.17 30.41
CA VAL A 1020 -10.44 9.40 28.97
C VAL A 1020 -9.04 9.01 28.50
N CYS A 1021 -8.01 9.70 29.02
CA CYS A 1021 -6.64 9.70 28.49
C CYS A 1021 -5.70 8.80 29.31
N GLN A 1022 -6.09 7.54 29.55
CA GLN A 1022 -5.31 6.60 30.35
C GLN A 1022 -3.98 6.17 29.71
N ALA A 1023 -3.89 6.13 28.38
CA ALA A 1023 -2.74 5.68 27.62
C ALA A 1023 -1.82 6.82 27.14
N LEU A 1024 -2.27 8.08 27.23
CA LEU A 1024 -1.49 9.24 26.81
C LEU A 1024 -0.52 9.70 27.91
N SER A 1025 0.72 10.05 27.55
CA SER A 1025 1.65 10.71 28.47
C SER A 1025 1.20 12.14 28.79
N ILE A 1026 1.72 12.74 29.87
CA ILE A 1026 1.33 14.10 30.24
C ILE A 1026 1.84 15.10 29.19
N GLN A 1027 3.01 14.83 28.60
CA GLN A 1027 3.57 15.60 27.49
C GLN A 1027 2.72 15.50 26.20
N GLN A 1028 2.21 14.31 25.87
CA GLN A 1028 1.29 14.13 24.74
C GLN A 1028 -0.03 14.86 24.96
N LEU A 1029 -0.60 14.78 26.16
CA LEU A 1029 -1.82 15.50 26.52
C LEU A 1029 -1.60 17.02 26.50
N GLU A 1030 -0.47 17.53 27.02
CA GLU A 1030 -0.10 18.95 26.91
C GLU A 1030 0.03 19.39 25.45
N ARG A 1031 0.62 18.56 24.58
CA ARG A 1031 0.76 18.86 23.15
C ARG A 1031 -0.59 18.99 22.45
N ILE A 1032 -1.54 18.08 22.69
CA ILE A 1032 -2.90 18.16 22.13
C ILE A 1032 -3.62 19.41 22.66
N VAL A 1033 -3.59 19.62 23.98
CA VAL A 1033 -4.23 20.75 24.67
C VAL A 1033 -3.69 22.10 24.20
N GLY A 1034 -2.38 22.20 23.94
CA GLY A 1034 -1.73 23.41 23.43
C GLY A 1034 -2.06 23.74 21.97
N MET A 1035 -2.59 22.78 21.20
CA MET A 1035 -2.96 22.97 19.79
C MET A 1035 -4.47 23.14 19.57
N TYR A 1036 -5.30 22.63 20.50
CA TYR A 1036 -6.77 22.54 20.39
C TYR A 1036 -7.47 23.82 19.91
N LEU A 1037 -8.47 23.64 19.05
CA LEU A 1037 -9.37 24.69 18.58
C LEU A 1037 -10.85 24.23 18.57
N ASP A 1038 -11.69 24.84 19.39
CA ASP A 1038 -13.15 24.73 19.23
C ASP A 1038 -13.64 25.64 18.11
N ASP A 1039 -13.76 25.07 16.91
CA ASP A 1039 -14.15 25.74 15.67
C ASP A 1039 -15.67 25.78 15.45
N VAL A 1040 -16.44 24.94 16.16
CA VAL A 1040 -17.91 24.87 16.04
C VAL A 1040 -18.57 25.93 16.92
N ASN A 1041 -18.12 26.06 18.17
CA ASN A 1041 -18.65 26.98 19.18
C ASN A 1041 -17.84 28.29 19.28
N GLY A 1042 -16.63 28.34 18.72
CA GLY A 1042 -15.74 29.51 18.77
C GLY A 1042 -15.16 29.83 20.15
N SER A 1043 -15.43 29.00 21.16
CA SER A 1043 -15.05 29.20 22.56
C SER A 1043 -13.94 28.23 22.94
N ASN A 1044 -12.67 28.69 22.88
CA ASN A 1044 -11.51 27.85 23.18
C ASN A 1044 -11.28 27.61 24.69
N THR A 1045 -12.37 27.40 25.43
CA THR A 1045 -12.46 27.35 26.89
C THR A 1045 -12.11 25.97 27.45
N ILE A 1046 -10.84 25.58 27.32
CA ILE A 1046 -10.25 24.60 28.24
C ILE A 1046 -10.11 25.27 29.62
N SER A 1047 -10.39 24.55 30.71
CA SER A 1047 -10.30 25.12 32.07
C SER A 1047 -8.88 25.64 32.36
N ALA A 1048 -8.79 26.87 32.88
CA ALA A 1048 -7.52 27.48 33.27
C ALA A 1048 -6.85 26.73 34.43
N GLU A 1049 -7.63 26.09 35.31
CA GLU A 1049 -7.14 25.20 36.36
C GLU A 1049 -6.50 23.95 35.73
N PHE A 1050 -7.25 23.22 34.89
CA PHE A 1050 -6.76 22.05 34.15
C PHE A 1050 -5.46 22.35 33.38
N ALA A 1051 -5.44 23.45 32.62
CA ALA A 1051 -4.28 23.85 31.82
C ALA A 1051 -3.05 24.22 32.69
N SER A 1052 -3.28 24.72 33.92
CA SER A 1052 -2.22 25.02 34.89
C SER A 1052 -1.71 23.76 35.58
N SER A 1053 -2.60 22.85 36.00
CA SER A 1053 -2.24 21.54 36.55
C SER A 1053 -1.48 20.69 35.53
N LEU A 1054 -1.88 20.73 34.26
CA LEU A 1054 -1.23 19.98 33.18
C LEU A 1054 0.21 20.47 32.96
N LYS A 1055 0.41 21.79 32.91
CA LYS A 1055 1.74 22.44 32.83
C LYS A 1055 2.61 22.18 34.06
N ALA A 1056 2.03 22.01 35.24
CA ALA A 1056 2.77 21.62 36.44
C ALA A 1056 3.23 20.15 36.34
N ALA A 1057 2.30 19.24 36.06
CA ALA A 1057 2.58 17.81 35.98
C ALA A 1057 3.54 17.44 34.82
N ALA A 1058 3.46 18.13 33.67
CA ALA A 1058 4.38 17.94 32.55
C ALA A 1058 5.83 18.36 32.92
N ARG A 1059 5.99 19.41 33.75
CA ARG A 1059 7.31 19.81 34.28
C ARG A 1059 7.85 18.82 35.32
N GLU A 1060 6.99 18.18 36.10
CA GLU A 1060 7.40 17.11 37.03
C GLU A 1060 7.84 15.85 36.27
N GLU A 1061 7.10 15.44 35.23
CA GLU A 1061 7.43 14.29 34.37
C GLU A 1061 8.73 14.55 33.58
N ALA A 1062 8.90 15.74 33.00
CA ALA A 1062 10.14 16.14 32.30
C ALA A 1062 11.38 16.24 33.20
N ASN A 1063 11.21 16.49 34.50
CA ASN A 1063 12.32 16.51 35.46
C ASN A 1063 12.70 15.13 36.02
N THR A 1064 11.93 14.07 35.72
CA THR A 1064 12.10 12.74 36.34
C THR A 1064 12.51 11.63 35.37
N VAL A 1065 12.26 11.75 34.05
CA VAL A 1065 12.62 10.74 33.06
C VAL A 1065 13.28 11.37 31.82
N THR A 1066 14.51 10.94 31.50
CA THR A 1066 15.34 11.53 30.43
C THR A 1066 15.00 11.04 29.01
N THR A 1067 14.09 10.07 28.88
CA THR A 1067 13.81 9.35 27.62
C THR A 1067 12.32 9.06 27.47
N PHE A 1068 11.55 10.07 27.07
CA PHE A 1068 10.23 9.88 26.44
C PHE A 1068 10.24 10.54 25.06
N SER A 1069 9.86 9.78 24.04
CA SER A 1069 9.41 10.37 22.77
C SER A 1069 7.98 10.87 22.96
N ILE A 1070 7.68 12.04 22.37
CA ILE A 1070 6.31 12.57 22.31
C ILE A 1070 5.51 11.83 21.21
N LEU A 1071 6.20 11.43 20.14
CA LEU A 1071 5.65 10.60 19.07
C LEU A 1071 5.75 9.11 19.44
N LEU A 1072 4.86 8.30 18.87
CA LEU A 1072 4.91 6.85 18.98
C LEU A 1072 5.82 6.27 17.89
N ASP A 1073 6.57 5.22 18.21
CA ASP A 1073 7.42 4.48 17.27
C ASP A 1073 6.63 3.28 16.66
N ASP A 1074 6.93 2.91 15.40
CA ASP A 1074 6.32 1.74 14.75
C ASP A 1074 7.07 0.44 15.10
N ASP A 1075 6.47 -0.39 15.95
CA ASP A 1075 7.04 -1.69 16.33
C ASP A 1075 6.91 -2.70 15.17
N SER A 1076 7.97 -2.72 14.36
CA SER A 1076 8.14 -3.63 13.22
C SER A 1076 8.71 -5.00 13.62
N SER A 1077 8.71 -5.37 14.91
CA SER A 1077 9.08 -6.73 15.33
C SER A 1077 8.03 -7.78 14.91
N ILE A 1078 8.45 -9.05 14.87
CA ILE A 1078 7.53 -10.17 14.60
C ILE A 1078 6.66 -10.41 15.85
N PRO A 1079 5.32 -10.28 15.76
CA PRO A 1079 4.47 -10.26 16.96
C PRO A 1079 4.08 -11.65 17.50
N PHE A 1080 4.69 -12.74 17.04
CA PHE A 1080 4.39 -14.13 17.42
C PHE A 1080 5.66 -14.99 17.55
N SER A 1081 5.52 -16.17 18.17
CA SER A 1081 6.55 -17.20 18.20
C SER A 1081 6.06 -18.50 17.55
N LEU A 1082 6.99 -19.41 17.19
CA LEU A 1082 6.65 -20.76 16.70
C LEU A 1082 5.78 -21.54 17.70
N ASP A 1083 5.93 -21.30 19.00
CA ASP A 1083 5.16 -21.97 20.05
C ASP A 1083 3.69 -21.52 20.02
N ASP A 1084 3.41 -20.25 19.73
CA ASP A 1084 2.05 -19.74 19.54
C ASP A 1084 1.36 -20.41 18.35
N ILE A 1085 2.06 -20.54 17.21
CA ILE A 1085 1.57 -21.26 16.02
C ILE A 1085 1.31 -22.74 16.36
N THR A 1086 2.27 -23.39 17.03
CA THR A 1086 2.20 -24.83 17.34
C THR A 1086 1.08 -25.19 18.32
N LYS A 1087 0.72 -24.26 19.22
CA LYS A 1087 -0.38 -24.40 20.20
C LYS A 1087 -1.76 -24.15 19.61
N THR A 1088 -1.88 -23.24 18.65
CA THR A 1088 -3.17 -22.78 18.11
C THR A 1088 -3.57 -23.49 16.82
N MET A 1089 -2.61 -23.95 16.01
CA MET A 1089 -2.88 -24.68 14.78
C MET A 1089 -3.44 -26.08 15.07
N PRO A 1090 -4.55 -26.52 14.44
CA PRO A 1090 -5.15 -27.84 14.64
C PRO A 1090 -4.17 -29.01 14.46
N ILE A 1091 -4.56 -30.20 14.95
CA ILE A 1091 -3.83 -31.43 14.64
C ILE A 1091 -4.07 -31.78 13.17
N ILE A 1092 -3.00 -31.75 12.37
CA ILE A 1092 -3.03 -32.21 10.98
C ILE A 1092 -2.91 -33.74 11.03
N GLU A 1093 -4.05 -34.42 11.11
CA GLU A 1093 -4.11 -35.86 10.95
C GLU A 1093 -3.79 -36.23 9.50
N MET A 1094 -2.84 -37.16 9.33
CA MET A 1094 -2.41 -37.66 8.02
C MET A 1094 -3.29 -38.86 7.64
N ALA A 1095 -4.38 -38.63 6.90
CA ALA A 1095 -5.14 -39.73 6.31
C ALA A 1095 -4.45 -40.17 5.01
N ASP A 1096 -4.36 -41.47 4.75
CA ASP A 1096 -3.77 -41.99 3.50
C ASP A 1096 -4.56 -41.51 2.25
N ASP A 1097 -5.83 -41.12 2.42
CA ASP A 1097 -6.67 -40.55 1.36
C ASP A 1097 -6.39 -39.07 1.02
N ASP A 1098 -5.77 -38.28 1.92
CA ASP A 1098 -5.67 -36.81 1.75
C ASP A 1098 -4.93 -36.38 0.47
N LEU A 1099 -3.95 -37.19 0.04
CA LEU A 1099 -3.11 -37.00 -1.15
C LEU A 1099 -3.51 -37.89 -2.33
N LEU A 1100 -4.47 -38.81 -2.13
CA LEU A 1100 -4.87 -39.79 -3.14
C LEU A 1100 -5.34 -39.17 -4.48
N PRO A 1101 -6.06 -38.04 -4.51
CA PRO A 1101 -6.40 -37.37 -5.77
C PRO A 1101 -5.16 -36.86 -6.51
N PHE A 1102 -4.27 -36.14 -5.80
CA PHE A 1102 -3.07 -35.55 -6.37
C PHE A 1102 -2.11 -36.60 -6.96
N VAL A 1103 -1.93 -37.73 -6.25
CA VAL A 1103 -1.04 -38.82 -6.72
C VAL A 1103 -1.64 -39.62 -7.89
N ARG A 1104 -2.98 -39.66 -8.04
CA ARG A 1104 -3.62 -40.23 -9.23
C ARG A 1104 -3.40 -39.37 -10.48
N GLU A 1105 -3.39 -38.05 -10.32
CA GLU A 1105 -3.10 -37.11 -11.41
C GLU A 1105 -1.60 -37.04 -11.73
N ASN A 1106 -0.73 -37.26 -10.74
CA ASN A 1106 0.72 -37.16 -10.84
C ASN A 1106 1.40 -38.53 -10.57
N PRO A 1107 1.43 -39.45 -11.55
CA PRO A 1107 1.91 -40.82 -11.35
C PRO A 1107 3.40 -40.94 -10.95
N GLY A 1108 4.19 -39.87 -11.10
CA GLY A 1108 5.55 -39.78 -10.55
C GLY A 1108 5.63 -39.93 -9.02
N PHE A 1109 4.53 -39.67 -8.29
CA PHE A 1109 4.46 -39.85 -6.84
C PHE A 1109 3.84 -41.20 -6.40
N ALA A 1110 3.62 -42.14 -7.33
CA ALA A 1110 3.01 -43.44 -7.01
C ALA A 1110 3.80 -44.25 -5.96
N PHE A 1111 5.08 -43.94 -5.72
CA PHE A 1111 5.88 -44.51 -4.63
C PHE A 1111 5.31 -44.19 -3.22
N LEU A 1112 4.63 -43.04 -3.05
CA LEU A 1112 3.99 -42.67 -1.76
C LEU A 1112 2.81 -43.60 -1.40
N LEU A 1113 2.20 -44.26 -2.39
CA LEU A 1113 1.15 -45.26 -2.18
C LEU A 1113 1.70 -46.66 -1.88
N GLN A 1114 3.00 -46.88 -2.07
CA GLN A 1114 3.66 -48.16 -1.79
C GLN A 1114 4.22 -48.16 -0.36
N ARG A 1115 3.37 -48.45 0.63
CA ARG A 1115 3.88 -48.92 1.92
C ARG A 1115 4.61 -50.24 1.72
N GLY A 1116 5.84 -50.33 2.21
CA GLY A 1116 6.55 -51.60 2.32
C GLY A 1116 5.91 -52.52 3.37
N GLU A 1117 6.00 -53.82 3.11
CA GLU A 1117 5.72 -54.90 4.07
C GLU A 1117 6.86 -55.04 5.11
#